data_AF-A0AAJ0MIA2-F1
#
_entry.id   AF-A0AAJ0MIA2-F1
#
_cell.length_a   1.000
_cell.length_b   1.000
_cell.length_c   1.000
_cell.angle_alpha   90.00
_cell.angle_beta   90.00
_cell.angle_gamma   90.00
#
_symmetry.space_group_name_H-M   'P 1'
#
loop_
_entity.id
_entity.type
_entity.pdbx_description
1 polymer ?
#
loop_
_entity_poly.entity_id
_entity_poly.type
_entity_poly.pdbx_seq_one_letter_code
_entity_poly.pdbx_strand_id
1 'polypeptide(L)'
;MVQYVFTPWRERSELLTVRQQFYPQRYPQSQSQSQQSSSSQQHGRDADDSEESLQRQLRGQFEDDNGTERDQTRKQKQHAVARVSVWMQRGQCPHLVESTALLTAAILSDRQLSLGLGSAFGSSSGSYAVRAAYSAAFSRFVTGLLDSHQDKARKMSMYGVAKSVGLPATFVELRHQATHEQLPSLTRLRSSAQKALDWIWHYYWRHLPDVIRTASADPPSSPVPAEVVPPPQDDDGCREALVRCLETEDQGEREALVEEVMGKYEVVEMLTALGKITEATTQSGVLRRAFALTREVMGQAEADADHMEEGEERLSRDVESVRAELGKAWTGMQALEVMDGDQGSEQHREGDEMDVEENRLPSWSMYDQDTWVPKPIGVRVNTRAMHIQSIPMWVGKSDNYAYLVVDDKTKEAVIIDPAHPAEVAPVLKKAIKDGAINLTAIVNTHHHWDHAGGNTELLTDLGLPLDIIGGKDCQKVSRTPQDGESFTIGSIAVKALHTPCHTQDSICWFMQDGDQKVVFTGDTLFHGGCGKFFEGTGEEMHKALNVTLGALPDDTRVFPGHEYTKSNVRFALSVSQSDAVRDLEAFADKHEETQGRFTMGDEKKHNVFMRPQDPEIQKATGETDPVAIMTKLRELKNNFKRGDRAKAAQNAKRRPATAADPGASSSTAAPKARQSKLAKEHNITAQDEAEIKEAFSLFAEPMKGEKEGVIPIGDVRRAMIALGIPPTDKAELSEFTSILDPDDEGFATYPSFVAICALKLHSRGRPGEEAHLREVDEAFSLFTGGGTGASAAAADAITLAHLKRVAVLLREDDISDELLRDMILEANGGAGVGRGVRKEEFDSVMKRAGVWR
;
A
#
# COMPACT_ATOMS: atom_id res chain seq x y z
N MET A 1 12.62 -36.01 12.97
CA MET A 1 12.62 -34.80 12.10
C MET A 1 12.83 -35.18 10.63
N VAL A 2 12.05 -36.11 10.06
CA VAL A 2 12.22 -36.57 8.66
C VAL A 2 11.48 -35.68 7.64
N GLN A 3 10.87 -34.59 8.11
CA GLN A 3 10.05 -33.67 7.30
C GLN A 3 10.87 -32.65 6.48
N TYR A 4 12.21 -32.68 6.58
CA TYR A 4 13.06 -31.74 5.87
C TYR A 4 13.33 -32.22 4.45
N VAL A 5 12.72 -31.53 3.49
CA VAL A 5 13.01 -31.67 2.06
C VAL A 5 13.84 -30.46 1.65
N PHE A 6 15.04 -30.72 1.13
CA PHE A 6 15.95 -29.66 0.67
C PHE A 6 15.60 -29.25 -0.75
N THR A 7 15.66 -27.95 -1.01
CA THR A 7 15.37 -27.36 -2.31
C THR A 7 16.47 -26.39 -2.73
N PRO A 8 16.78 -26.24 -4.03
CA PRO A 8 17.85 -25.34 -4.47
C PRO A 8 17.46 -23.86 -4.50
N TRP A 9 16.15 -23.57 -4.61
CA TRP A 9 15.61 -22.23 -4.43
C TRP A 9 15.57 -21.87 -2.93
N ARG A 10 15.70 -20.58 -2.66
CA ARG A 10 15.72 -20.02 -1.31
C ARG A 10 14.39 -20.18 -0.61
N GLU A 11 13.30 -19.88 -1.31
CA GLU A 11 11.95 -19.82 -0.76
C GLU A 11 10.89 -20.01 -1.85
N ARG A 12 9.63 -20.21 -1.44
CA ARG A 12 8.54 -20.52 -2.35
C ARG A 12 8.25 -19.39 -3.33
N SER A 13 8.33 -18.13 -2.90
CA SER A 13 8.10 -16.96 -3.75
C SER A 13 9.08 -16.93 -4.92
N GLU A 14 10.36 -17.24 -4.69
CA GLU A 14 11.39 -17.33 -5.73
C GLU A 14 11.01 -18.34 -6.83
N LEU A 15 10.50 -19.51 -6.44
CA LEU A 15 10.03 -20.53 -7.37
C LEU A 15 8.80 -20.07 -8.18
N LEU A 16 7.85 -19.39 -7.54
CA LEU A 16 6.64 -18.88 -8.20
C LEU A 16 6.95 -17.73 -9.17
N THR A 17 7.90 -16.87 -8.84
CA THR A 17 8.38 -15.82 -9.76
C THR A 17 9.00 -16.44 -11.01
N VAL A 18 9.83 -17.47 -10.87
CA VAL A 18 10.40 -18.18 -12.03
C VAL A 18 9.31 -18.86 -12.86
N ARG A 19 8.28 -19.43 -12.23
CA ARG A 19 7.10 -19.97 -12.94
C ARG A 19 6.41 -18.89 -13.78
N GLN A 20 6.16 -17.71 -13.22
CA GLN A 20 5.54 -16.59 -13.93
C GLN A 20 6.37 -16.13 -15.11
N GLN A 21 7.69 -16.01 -14.94
CA GLN A 21 8.62 -15.61 -16.00
C GLN A 21 8.66 -16.60 -17.17
N PHE A 22 8.49 -17.91 -16.92
CA PHE A 22 8.38 -18.91 -17.99
C PHE A 22 7.03 -18.86 -18.74
N TYR A 23 5.93 -18.60 -18.04
CA TYR A 23 4.56 -18.69 -18.55
C TYR A 23 3.74 -17.38 -18.40
N PRO A 24 4.22 -16.23 -18.93
CA PRO A 24 3.54 -14.94 -18.77
C PRO A 24 2.11 -14.95 -19.31
N GLN A 25 1.85 -15.69 -20.40
CA GLN A 25 0.54 -15.82 -21.03
C GLN A 25 -0.55 -16.46 -20.15
N ARG A 26 -0.18 -17.07 -19.02
CA ARG A 26 -1.11 -17.71 -18.08
C ARG A 26 -1.52 -16.77 -16.95
N TYR A 27 -0.98 -15.55 -16.91
CA TYR A 27 -1.29 -14.52 -15.92
C TYR A 27 -1.81 -13.28 -16.66
N PRO A 28 -3.10 -12.92 -16.51
CA PRO A 28 -3.60 -11.68 -17.07
C PRO A 28 -2.86 -10.51 -16.40
N GLN A 29 -2.26 -9.63 -17.20
CA GLN A 29 -1.72 -8.36 -16.70
C GLN A 29 -2.90 -7.57 -16.13
N SER A 30 -2.82 -7.17 -14.85
CA SER A 30 -3.72 -6.16 -14.30
C SER A 30 -3.48 -4.86 -15.07
N GLN A 31 -4.33 -4.56 -16.04
CA GLN A 31 -4.35 -3.27 -16.71
C GLN A 31 -4.54 -2.19 -15.65
N SER A 32 -3.52 -1.33 -15.53
CA SER A 32 -3.59 -0.05 -14.84
C SER A 32 -4.78 0.75 -15.39
N GLN A 33 -5.73 1.05 -14.52
CA GLN A 33 -6.78 2.03 -14.77
C GLN A 33 -6.13 3.42 -14.93
N SER A 34 -5.90 3.82 -16.17
CA SER A 34 -5.61 5.21 -16.52
C SER A 34 -6.22 5.52 -17.88
N GLN A 35 -7.54 5.66 -17.94
CA GLN A 35 -8.25 6.35 -19.03
C GLN A 35 -9.71 6.62 -18.65
N GLN A 36 -9.93 7.55 -17.72
CA GLN A 36 -11.19 8.29 -17.60
C GLN A 36 -10.90 9.70 -17.04
N SER A 37 -10.81 10.69 -17.92
CA SER A 37 -11.33 12.06 -17.72
C SER A 37 -10.77 13.03 -18.77
N SER A 38 -11.55 13.28 -19.82
CA SER A 38 -11.62 14.63 -20.40
C SER A 38 -12.84 14.73 -21.33
N SER A 39 -13.94 15.20 -20.76
CA SER A 39 -15.04 15.80 -21.50
C SER A 39 -15.38 17.13 -20.84
N SER A 40 -15.63 18.16 -21.66
CA SER A 40 -15.95 19.59 -21.36
C SER A 40 -14.69 20.47 -21.28
N GLN A 41 -14.47 21.56 -22.02
CA GLN A 41 -15.36 22.46 -22.78
C GLN A 41 -14.57 23.27 -23.85
N GLN A 42 -15.10 23.27 -25.08
CA GLN A 42 -15.34 24.38 -26.02
C GLN A 42 -14.42 25.62 -26.20
N HIS A 43 -14.12 25.86 -27.49
CA HIS A 43 -13.92 27.09 -28.30
C HIS A 43 -12.54 27.08 -28.99
N GLY A 44 -12.35 27.15 -30.30
CA GLY A 44 -13.19 27.47 -31.45
C GLY A 44 -12.34 28.27 -32.43
N ARG A 45 -12.06 27.71 -33.62
CA ARG A 45 -11.86 28.36 -34.94
C ARG A 45 -10.79 27.71 -35.81
N ASP A 46 -11.17 27.65 -37.08
CA ASP A 46 -10.42 27.57 -38.33
C ASP A 46 -9.88 26.21 -38.79
N ALA A 47 -10.08 26.03 -40.10
CA ALA A 47 -10.14 24.79 -40.86
C ALA A 47 -8.84 24.51 -41.61
N ASP A 48 -8.76 23.27 -42.11
CA ASP A 48 -7.86 22.74 -43.15
C ASP A 48 -6.36 22.68 -42.81
N ASP A 49 -5.92 21.51 -42.31
CA ASP A 49 -4.95 20.67 -43.04
C ASP A 49 -4.67 19.32 -42.34
N SER A 50 -4.72 18.23 -43.11
CA SER A 50 -4.08 16.92 -42.92
C SER A 50 -4.61 15.92 -41.86
N GLU A 51 -5.74 15.28 -42.17
CA GLU A 51 -6.22 14.02 -41.57
C GLU A 51 -5.21 12.84 -41.75
N GLU A 52 -4.26 12.97 -42.68
CA GLU A 52 -3.20 12.00 -42.99
C GLU A 52 -2.02 12.03 -42.00
N SER A 53 -1.84 13.15 -41.27
CA SER A 53 -0.77 13.30 -40.26
C SER A 53 -1.11 12.58 -38.95
N LEU A 54 -2.37 12.66 -38.52
CA LEU A 54 -2.88 11.98 -37.32
C LEU A 54 -2.91 10.45 -37.48
N GLN A 55 -3.23 9.93 -38.68
CA GLN A 55 -3.18 8.48 -38.94
C GLN A 55 -1.75 7.92 -38.97
N ARG A 56 -0.75 8.70 -39.42
CA ARG A 56 0.68 8.29 -39.35
C ARG A 56 1.22 8.31 -37.92
N GLN A 57 0.78 9.25 -37.09
CA GLN A 57 1.22 9.39 -35.70
C GLN A 57 0.60 8.32 -34.79
N LEU A 58 -0.66 7.93 -35.06
CA LEU A 58 -1.32 6.80 -34.39
C LEU A 58 -0.75 5.44 -34.84
N ARG A 59 -0.38 5.27 -36.12
CA ARG A 59 0.23 4.02 -36.60
C ARG A 59 1.65 3.78 -36.03
N GLY A 60 2.41 4.85 -35.79
CA GLY A 60 3.73 4.77 -35.13
C GLY A 60 3.66 4.39 -33.65
N GLN A 61 2.63 4.82 -32.91
CA GLN A 61 2.47 4.49 -31.49
C GLN A 61 1.99 3.05 -31.25
N PHE A 62 1.19 2.48 -32.17
CA PHE A 62 0.73 1.08 -32.06
C PHE A 62 1.80 0.04 -32.45
N GLU A 63 2.82 0.42 -33.24
CA GLU A 63 3.92 -0.48 -33.63
C GLU A 63 5.07 -0.51 -32.58
N ASP A 64 5.29 0.56 -31.82
CA ASP A 64 6.31 0.64 -30.75
C ASP A 64 5.91 -0.15 -29.48
N ASP A 65 4.62 -0.19 -29.12
CA ASP A 65 4.13 -0.84 -27.90
C ASP A 65 4.27 -2.37 -27.95
N ASN A 66 4.01 -2.98 -29.11
CA ASN A 66 4.10 -4.44 -29.31
C ASN A 66 5.56 -4.93 -29.39
N GLY A 67 6.49 -4.06 -29.81
CA GLY A 67 7.93 -4.35 -29.79
C GLY A 67 8.49 -4.37 -28.36
N THR A 68 8.05 -3.44 -27.53
CA THR A 68 8.51 -3.26 -26.14
C THR A 68 8.04 -4.40 -25.23
N GLU A 69 6.78 -4.81 -25.35
CA GLU A 69 6.20 -5.91 -24.57
C GLU A 69 6.86 -7.27 -24.93
N ARG A 70 7.16 -7.50 -26.22
CA ARG A 70 7.87 -8.70 -26.69
C ARG A 70 9.31 -8.75 -26.18
N ASP A 71 10.01 -7.62 -26.12
CA ASP A 71 11.37 -7.55 -25.59
C ASP A 71 11.42 -7.77 -24.07
N GLN A 72 10.46 -7.21 -23.33
CA GLN A 72 10.33 -7.44 -21.88
C GLN A 72 10.06 -8.91 -21.55
N THR A 73 9.15 -9.55 -22.29
CA THR A 73 8.85 -10.98 -22.18
C THR A 73 10.09 -11.84 -22.46
N ARG A 74 10.90 -11.47 -23.46
CA ARG A 74 12.15 -12.15 -23.79
C ARG A 74 13.16 -12.07 -22.65
N LYS A 75 13.37 -10.88 -22.08
CA LYS A 75 14.28 -10.65 -20.95
C LYS A 75 13.89 -11.46 -19.71
N GLN A 76 12.59 -11.51 -19.40
CA GLN A 76 12.07 -12.32 -18.28
C GLN A 76 12.40 -13.81 -18.44
N LYS A 77 12.19 -14.37 -19.64
CA LYS A 77 12.51 -15.78 -19.92
C LYS A 77 14.02 -16.06 -19.85
N GLN A 78 14.86 -15.16 -20.37
CA GLN A 78 16.32 -15.28 -20.25
C GLN A 78 16.77 -15.30 -18.78
N HIS A 79 16.23 -14.39 -17.96
CA HIS A 79 16.52 -14.35 -16.53
C HIS A 79 16.07 -15.64 -15.80
N ALA A 80 14.89 -16.18 -16.14
CA ALA A 80 14.40 -17.43 -15.58
C ALA A 80 15.32 -18.62 -15.91
N VAL A 81 15.77 -18.73 -17.17
CA VAL A 81 16.74 -19.77 -17.60
C VAL A 81 18.04 -19.65 -16.81
N ALA A 82 18.60 -18.45 -16.68
CA ALA A 82 19.82 -18.23 -15.91
C ALA A 82 19.64 -18.60 -14.43
N ARG A 83 18.50 -18.28 -13.83
CA ARG A 83 18.19 -18.63 -12.45
C ARG A 83 18.13 -20.14 -12.23
N VAL A 84 17.44 -20.87 -13.10
CA VAL A 84 17.35 -22.34 -13.01
C VAL A 84 18.73 -22.98 -13.20
N SER A 85 19.59 -22.44 -14.07
CA SER A 85 20.97 -22.92 -14.23
C SER A 85 21.74 -22.88 -12.89
N VAL A 86 21.60 -21.80 -12.11
CA VAL A 86 22.18 -21.71 -10.76
C VAL A 86 21.59 -22.77 -9.82
N TRP A 87 20.28 -23.02 -9.87
CA TRP A 87 19.64 -24.06 -9.06
C TRP A 87 20.12 -25.47 -9.42
N MET A 88 20.41 -25.73 -10.70
CA MET A 88 20.99 -27.00 -11.13
C MET A 88 22.39 -27.21 -10.54
N GLN A 89 23.23 -26.16 -10.49
CA GLN A 89 24.57 -26.23 -9.87
C GLN A 89 24.51 -26.41 -8.34
N ARG A 90 23.46 -25.92 -7.68
CA ARG A 90 23.22 -26.15 -6.25
C ARG A 90 22.81 -27.59 -5.91
N GLY A 91 22.36 -28.36 -6.91
CA GLY A 91 21.90 -29.74 -6.77
C GLY A 91 20.42 -29.86 -6.37
N GLN A 92 19.87 -31.07 -6.52
CA GLN A 92 18.47 -31.41 -6.19
C GLN A 92 17.39 -30.54 -6.88
N CYS A 93 17.69 -29.98 -8.06
CA CYS A 93 16.70 -29.33 -8.89
C CYS A 93 15.74 -30.39 -9.47
N PRO A 94 14.40 -30.23 -9.33
CA PRO A 94 13.46 -31.15 -9.93
C PRO A 94 13.62 -31.20 -11.44
N HIS A 95 13.59 -32.41 -12.00
CA HIS A 95 13.81 -32.67 -13.43
C HIS A 95 12.88 -31.85 -14.35
N LEU A 96 11.64 -31.59 -13.93
CA LEU A 96 10.68 -30.81 -14.72
C LEU A 96 11.01 -29.30 -14.73
N VAL A 97 11.66 -28.79 -13.69
CA VAL A 97 12.16 -27.40 -13.65
C VAL A 97 13.36 -27.26 -14.59
N GLU A 98 14.30 -28.21 -14.55
CA GLU A 98 15.42 -28.31 -15.50
C GLU A 98 14.93 -28.39 -16.95
N SER A 99 14.00 -29.30 -17.23
CA SER A 99 13.44 -29.53 -18.57
C SER A 99 12.76 -28.27 -19.13
N THR A 100 12.04 -27.53 -18.29
CA THR A 100 11.40 -26.25 -18.65
C THR A 100 12.45 -25.23 -19.09
N ALA A 101 13.55 -25.11 -18.34
CA ALA A 101 14.63 -24.18 -18.66
C ALA A 101 15.37 -24.55 -19.95
N LEU A 102 15.69 -25.84 -20.16
CA LEU A 102 16.37 -26.32 -21.37
C LEU A 102 15.52 -26.09 -22.64
N LEU A 103 14.22 -26.41 -22.59
CA LEU A 103 13.31 -26.17 -23.70
C LEU A 103 13.14 -24.67 -23.98
N THR A 104 13.01 -23.86 -22.93
CA THR A 104 12.91 -22.40 -23.08
C THR A 104 14.20 -21.79 -23.65
N ALA A 105 15.37 -22.27 -23.23
CA ALA A 105 16.66 -21.82 -23.74
C ALA A 105 16.80 -22.10 -25.25
N ALA A 106 16.38 -23.29 -25.71
CA ALA A 106 16.36 -23.64 -27.13
C ALA A 106 15.41 -22.74 -27.94
N ILE A 107 14.24 -22.38 -27.38
CA ILE A 107 13.31 -21.43 -28.03
C ILE A 107 13.91 -20.02 -28.13
N LEU A 108 14.62 -19.58 -27.10
CA LEU A 108 15.26 -18.26 -27.09
C LEU A 108 16.40 -18.17 -28.10
N SER A 109 17.24 -19.21 -28.21
CA SER A 109 18.34 -19.25 -29.19
C SER A 109 17.84 -19.31 -30.64
N ASP A 110 16.77 -20.06 -30.90
CA ASP A 110 16.08 -20.13 -32.19
C ASP A 110 15.59 -18.75 -32.66
N ARG A 111 14.97 -17.99 -31.76
CA ARG A 111 14.49 -16.62 -32.05
C ARG A 111 15.62 -15.62 -32.27
N GLN A 112 16.76 -15.78 -31.59
CA GLN A 112 17.91 -14.89 -31.78
C GLN A 112 18.56 -15.09 -33.15
N LEU A 113 18.56 -16.33 -33.65
CA LEU A 113 18.96 -16.66 -35.02
C LEU A 113 17.98 -16.14 -36.06
N SER A 114 16.66 -16.18 -35.81
CA SER A 114 15.67 -15.61 -36.74
C SER A 114 15.69 -14.07 -36.82
N LEU A 115 16.23 -13.39 -35.79
CA LEU A 115 16.32 -11.93 -35.71
C LEU A 115 17.69 -11.37 -36.15
N GLY A 116 18.61 -12.22 -36.64
CA GLY A 116 19.93 -11.79 -37.13
C GLY A 116 20.90 -11.26 -36.05
N LEU A 117 20.54 -11.30 -34.76
CA LEU A 117 21.30 -10.76 -33.62
C LEU A 117 22.45 -11.71 -33.14
N GLY A 118 22.91 -12.62 -33.99
CA GLY A 118 23.92 -13.65 -33.69
C GLY A 118 25.03 -13.77 -34.73
N SER A 119 25.41 -12.64 -35.34
CA SER A 119 26.37 -12.50 -36.46
C SER A 119 27.83 -12.83 -36.08
N ALA A 120 28.10 -14.08 -35.69
CA ALA A 120 29.47 -14.60 -35.52
C ALA A 120 29.67 -16.03 -36.07
N PHE A 121 28.60 -16.77 -36.39
CA PHE A 121 28.68 -18.13 -36.96
C PHE A 121 27.68 -18.30 -38.11
N GLY A 122 28.09 -18.96 -39.20
CA GLY A 122 27.31 -19.07 -40.44
C GLY A 122 25.89 -19.66 -40.27
N SER A 123 24.98 -19.23 -41.15
CA SER A 123 23.53 -19.49 -41.09
C SER A 123 23.14 -20.98 -41.07
N SER A 124 23.93 -21.87 -41.68
CA SER A 124 23.70 -23.33 -41.63
C SER A 124 24.10 -23.97 -40.29
N SER A 125 25.18 -23.48 -39.68
CA SER A 125 25.68 -23.92 -38.36
C SER A 125 24.72 -23.47 -37.25
N GLY A 126 24.14 -22.27 -37.39
CA GLY A 126 23.09 -21.78 -36.47
C GLY A 126 21.82 -22.65 -36.49
N SER A 127 21.32 -23.02 -37.66
CA SER A 127 20.16 -23.90 -37.80
C SER A 127 20.41 -25.30 -37.23
N TYR A 128 21.59 -25.89 -37.49
CA TYR A 128 21.98 -27.16 -36.89
C TYR A 128 22.12 -27.06 -35.37
N ALA A 129 22.78 -26.01 -34.85
CA ALA A 129 22.96 -25.79 -33.42
C ALA A 129 21.61 -25.67 -32.70
N VAL A 130 20.63 -24.98 -33.29
CA VAL A 130 19.27 -24.89 -32.73
C VAL A 130 18.56 -26.23 -32.77
N ARG A 131 18.63 -26.97 -33.88
CA ARG A 131 18.06 -28.32 -33.96
C ARG A 131 18.68 -29.27 -32.93
N ALA A 132 19.98 -29.19 -32.72
CA ALA A 132 20.70 -29.95 -31.72
C ALA A 132 20.27 -29.54 -30.29
N ALA A 133 20.15 -28.23 -30.02
CA ALA A 133 19.71 -27.72 -28.73
C ALA A 133 18.28 -28.20 -28.38
N TYR A 134 17.34 -28.08 -29.32
CA TYR A 134 15.99 -28.63 -29.14
C TYR A 134 16.01 -30.14 -28.93
N SER A 135 16.76 -30.88 -29.74
CA SER A 135 16.83 -32.34 -29.67
C SER A 135 17.42 -32.82 -28.34
N ALA A 136 18.47 -32.16 -27.85
CA ALA A 136 19.08 -32.44 -26.55
C ALA A 136 18.12 -32.12 -25.39
N ALA A 137 17.51 -30.94 -25.40
CA ALA A 137 16.53 -30.52 -24.38
C ALA A 137 15.33 -31.48 -24.32
N PHE A 138 14.77 -31.83 -25.48
CA PHE A 138 13.62 -32.72 -25.59
C PHE A 138 13.97 -34.16 -25.17
N SER A 139 15.13 -34.67 -25.60
CA SER A 139 15.57 -36.02 -25.24
C SER A 139 15.86 -36.14 -23.74
N ARG A 140 16.43 -35.09 -23.14
CA ARG A 140 16.64 -35.00 -21.69
C ARG A 140 15.32 -34.99 -20.93
N PHE A 141 14.35 -34.17 -21.36
CA PHE A 141 13.01 -34.12 -20.77
C PHE A 141 12.35 -35.49 -20.72
N VAL A 142 12.22 -36.15 -21.88
CA VAL A 142 11.54 -37.44 -21.99
C VAL A 142 12.28 -38.52 -21.20
N THR A 143 13.60 -38.64 -21.36
CA THR A 143 14.37 -39.71 -20.70
C THR A 143 14.33 -39.56 -19.18
N GLY A 144 14.59 -38.38 -18.63
CA GLY A 144 14.60 -38.19 -17.17
C GLY A 144 13.22 -38.36 -16.52
N LEU A 145 12.14 -38.09 -17.25
CA LEU A 145 10.78 -38.33 -16.76
C LEU A 145 10.46 -39.83 -16.75
N LEU A 146 10.78 -40.55 -17.82
CA LEU A 146 10.48 -41.99 -17.88
C LEU A 146 11.35 -42.79 -16.91
N ASP A 147 12.63 -42.45 -16.77
CA ASP A 147 13.54 -43.12 -15.86
C ASP A 147 13.12 -42.95 -14.38
N SER A 148 12.57 -41.77 -14.01
CA SER A 148 12.12 -41.52 -12.64
C SER A 148 10.88 -42.32 -12.25
N HIS A 149 10.05 -42.66 -13.24
CA HIS A 149 8.83 -43.46 -13.08
C HIS A 149 9.03 -44.95 -13.40
N GLN A 150 10.26 -45.37 -13.72
CA GLN A 150 10.55 -46.76 -14.01
C GLN A 150 10.58 -47.61 -12.73
N ASP A 151 9.84 -48.72 -12.73
CA ASP A 151 9.85 -49.68 -11.64
C ASP A 151 11.19 -50.44 -11.61
N LYS A 152 11.85 -50.45 -10.45
CA LYS A 152 13.10 -51.19 -10.22
C LYS A 152 12.89 -52.71 -10.23
N ALA A 153 11.68 -53.18 -9.96
CA ALA A 153 11.34 -54.61 -9.91
C ALA A 153 10.96 -55.21 -11.28
N ARG A 154 10.45 -54.40 -12.22
CA ARG A 154 10.04 -54.84 -13.57
C ARG A 154 10.50 -53.87 -14.65
N LYS A 155 11.30 -54.36 -15.60
CA LYS A 155 11.72 -53.61 -16.79
C LYS A 155 10.54 -53.42 -17.75
N MET A 156 9.85 -52.28 -17.64
CA MET A 156 8.83 -51.86 -18.59
C MET A 156 9.48 -51.17 -19.80
N SER A 157 8.83 -51.22 -20.97
CA SER A 157 9.28 -50.45 -22.13
C SER A 157 9.02 -48.96 -21.90
N MET A 158 9.80 -48.09 -22.56
CA MET A 158 9.58 -46.62 -22.50
C MET A 158 8.15 -46.23 -22.87
N TYR A 159 7.54 -46.90 -23.86
CA TYR A 159 6.14 -46.68 -24.21
C TYR A 159 5.17 -47.12 -23.10
N GLY A 160 5.49 -48.22 -22.40
CA GLY A 160 4.72 -48.68 -21.25
C GLY A 160 4.74 -47.69 -20.09
N VAL A 161 5.94 -47.17 -19.76
CA VAL A 161 6.10 -46.16 -18.70
C VAL A 161 5.45 -44.83 -19.11
N ALA A 162 5.60 -44.42 -20.36
CA ALA A 162 4.96 -43.21 -20.89
C ALA A 162 3.43 -43.28 -20.77
N LYS A 163 2.84 -44.44 -21.10
CA LYS A 163 1.41 -44.67 -20.95
C LYS A 163 0.95 -44.55 -19.50
N SER A 164 1.71 -45.05 -18.53
CA SER A 164 1.35 -44.93 -17.11
C SER A 164 1.43 -43.50 -16.57
N VAL A 165 2.34 -42.67 -17.10
CA VAL A 165 2.53 -41.27 -16.67
C VAL A 165 1.61 -40.31 -17.45
N GLY A 166 0.95 -40.78 -18.51
CA GLY A 166 0.16 -39.93 -19.40
C GLY A 166 1.00 -39.06 -20.34
N LEU A 167 2.23 -39.49 -20.64
CA LEU A 167 3.09 -38.84 -21.62
C LEU A 167 2.71 -39.30 -23.04
N PRO A 168 2.47 -38.38 -24.01
CA PRO A 168 2.13 -38.75 -25.38
C PRO A 168 3.17 -39.68 -26.01
N ALA A 169 2.72 -40.75 -26.67
CA ALA A 169 3.60 -41.70 -27.36
C ALA A 169 4.45 -41.03 -28.45
N THR A 170 3.94 -39.95 -29.06
CA THR A 170 4.64 -39.12 -30.04
C THR A 170 5.89 -38.44 -29.46
N PHE A 171 5.94 -38.18 -28.15
CA PHE A 171 7.14 -37.64 -27.49
C PHE A 171 8.22 -38.71 -27.33
N VAL A 172 7.80 -39.95 -27.03
CA VAL A 172 8.70 -41.11 -26.92
C VAL A 172 9.33 -41.41 -28.29
N GLU A 173 8.51 -41.38 -29.34
CA GLU A 173 8.94 -41.55 -30.73
C GLU A 173 9.90 -40.44 -31.16
N LEU A 174 9.56 -39.18 -30.89
CA LEU A 174 10.44 -38.05 -31.23
C LEU A 174 11.79 -38.13 -30.51
N ARG A 175 11.80 -38.55 -29.24
CA ARG A 175 13.04 -38.82 -28.50
C ARG A 175 13.84 -39.94 -29.16
N HIS A 176 13.19 -41.05 -29.53
CA HIS A 176 13.85 -42.17 -30.19
C HIS A 176 14.52 -41.72 -31.49
N GLN A 177 13.77 -41.00 -32.33
CA GLN A 177 14.27 -40.42 -33.57
C GLN A 177 15.44 -39.45 -33.34
N ALA A 178 15.31 -38.54 -32.37
CA ALA A 178 16.34 -37.55 -32.06
C ALA A 178 17.66 -38.16 -31.53
N THR A 179 17.64 -39.38 -30.99
CA THR A 179 18.81 -40.04 -30.39
C THR A 179 19.44 -41.08 -31.32
N HIS A 180 18.63 -41.83 -32.06
CA HIS A 180 19.08 -43.03 -32.79
C HIS A 180 18.93 -42.92 -34.30
N GLU A 181 18.14 -41.97 -34.79
CA GLU A 181 17.92 -41.74 -36.21
C GLU A 181 18.48 -40.37 -36.61
N GLN A 182 18.00 -39.82 -37.73
CA GLN A 182 18.35 -38.47 -38.15
C GLN A 182 17.65 -37.43 -37.28
N LEU A 183 18.38 -36.36 -36.96
CA LEU A 183 17.86 -35.23 -36.18
C LEU A 183 16.55 -34.69 -36.81
N PRO A 184 15.47 -34.54 -36.04
CA PRO A 184 14.20 -34.07 -36.56
C PRO A 184 14.27 -32.67 -37.21
N SER A 185 13.28 -32.37 -38.04
CA SER A 185 13.16 -31.06 -38.67
C SER A 185 12.86 -29.98 -37.63
N LEU A 186 13.33 -28.75 -37.90
CA LEU A 186 13.17 -27.64 -36.98
C LEU A 186 11.69 -27.31 -36.69
N THR A 187 10.82 -27.40 -37.71
CA THR A 187 9.36 -27.22 -37.55
C THR A 187 8.76 -28.24 -36.58
N ARG A 188 9.15 -29.51 -36.69
CA ARG A 188 8.68 -30.57 -35.78
C ARG A 188 9.21 -30.36 -34.37
N LEU A 189 10.46 -29.93 -34.20
CA LEU A 189 11.06 -29.62 -32.91
C LEU A 189 10.39 -28.41 -32.23
N ARG A 190 10.13 -27.32 -32.96
CA ARG A 190 9.42 -26.13 -32.46
C ARG A 190 8.03 -26.48 -31.93
N SER A 191 7.23 -27.16 -32.75
CA SER A 191 5.87 -27.58 -32.36
C SER A 191 5.89 -28.51 -31.16
N SER A 192 6.81 -29.47 -31.14
CA SER A 192 6.91 -30.45 -30.04
C SER A 192 7.42 -29.81 -28.75
N ALA A 193 8.36 -28.86 -28.82
CA ALA A 193 8.85 -28.13 -27.65
C ALA A 193 7.74 -27.29 -26.99
N GLN A 194 6.90 -26.62 -27.79
CA GLN A 194 5.75 -25.88 -27.27
C GLN A 194 4.74 -26.80 -26.59
N LYS A 195 4.37 -27.91 -27.26
CA LYS A 195 3.48 -28.94 -26.69
C LYS A 195 4.05 -29.55 -25.41
N ALA A 196 5.37 -29.76 -25.34
CA ALA A 196 6.04 -30.25 -24.14
C ALA A 196 5.97 -29.24 -22.99
N LEU A 197 6.20 -27.94 -23.24
CA LEU A 197 6.09 -26.91 -22.21
C LEU A 197 4.66 -26.78 -21.66
N ASP A 198 3.64 -26.88 -22.51
CA ASP A 198 2.24 -26.91 -22.08
C ASP A 198 1.90 -28.19 -21.30
N TRP A 199 2.42 -29.35 -21.72
CA TRP A 199 2.26 -30.59 -20.96
C TRP A 199 2.91 -30.49 -19.57
N ILE A 200 4.15 -29.98 -19.48
CA ILE A 200 4.86 -29.79 -18.20
C ILE A 200 4.09 -28.82 -17.30
N TRP A 201 3.47 -27.78 -17.86
CA TRP A 201 2.61 -26.87 -17.10
C TRP A 201 1.48 -27.63 -16.41
N HIS A 202 0.71 -28.42 -17.17
CA HIS A 202 -0.42 -29.17 -16.66
C HIS A 202 0.00 -30.30 -15.71
N TYR A 203 1.16 -30.91 -15.92
CA TYR A 203 1.65 -32.01 -15.10
C TYR A 203 2.29 -31.56 -13.78
N TYR A 204 2.95 -30.39 -13.76
CA TYR A 204 3.77 -29.96 -12.61
C TYR A 204 3.48 -28.53 -12.15
N TRP A 205 3.71 -27.52 -13.00
CA TRP A 205 3.71 -26.12 -12.55
C TRP A 205 2.34 -25.62 -12.06
N ARG A 206 1.24 -26.12 -12.64
CA ARG A 206 -0.13 -25.76 -12.24
C ARG A 206 -0.49 -26.27 -10.84
N HIS A 207 0.12 -27.38 -10.41
CA HIS A 207 -0.19 -28.00 -9.12
C HIS A 207 0.62 -27.42 -7.96
N LEU A 208 1.48 -26.44 -8.24
CA LEU A 208 2.19 -25.68 -7.21
C LEU A 208 1.21 -24.70 -6.55
N PRO A 209 0.83 -24.86 -5.26
CA PRO A 209 -0.07 -23.92 -4.57
C PRO A 209 0.48 -22.50 -4.55
N ASP A 210 -0.44 -21.53 -4.71
CA ASP A 210 -0.15 -20.10 -4.84
C ASP A 210 -0.03 -19.36 -3.48
N VAL A 211 -0.49 -19.97 -2.38
CA VAL A 211 -0.49 -19.37 -1.03
C VAL A 211 0.08 -20.36 0.00
N ILE A 212 0.81 -19.85 0.99
CA ILE A 212 1.22 -20.60 2.19
C ILE A 212 -0.05 -20.99 2.96
N ARG A 213 -0.51 -22.23 2.83
CA ARG A 213 -1.46 -22.79 3.81
C ARG A 213 -0.70 -22.94 5.13
N THR A 214 -1.01 -22.08 6.10
CA THR A 214 -0.73 -22.36 7.51
C THR A 214 -1.40 -23.69 7.86
N ALA A 215 -0.66 -24.56 8.53
CA ALA A 215 -1.13 -25.87 8.93
C ALA A 215 -2.30 -25.71 9.92
N SER A 216 -3.53 -25.90 9.46
CA SER A 216 -4.67 -26.30 10.29
C SER A 216 -5.23 -27.62 9.75
N ALA A 217 -5.51 -28.52 10.69
CA ALA A 217 -5.99 -29.87 10.46
C ALA A 217 -7.43 -29.86 9.95
N ASP A 218 -7.66 -30.52 8.80
CA ASP A 218 -8.67 -31.58 8.58
C ASP A 218 -8.88 -31.80 7.07
N PRO A 219 -9.11 -33.06 6.60
CA PRO A 219 -9.30 -33.34 5.19
C PRO A 219 -10.78 -33.19 4.78
N PRO A 220 -11.11 -32.54 3.65
CA PRO A 220 -12.47 -32.60 3.14
C PRO A 220 -12.69 -33.92 2.40
N SER A 221 -13.73 -34.61 2.84
CA SER A 221 -14.31 -35.79 2.24
C SER A 221 -15.12 -35.48 0.97
N SER A 222 -14.95 -36.35 -0.02
CA SER A 222 -15.84 -36.71 -1.13
C SER A 222 -15.77 -35.94 -2.47
N PRO A 223 -15.91 -36.67 -3.61
CA PRO A 223 -15.70 -36.16 -4.96
C PRO A 223 -17.01 -35.63 -5.59
N VAL A 224 -16.91 -34.56 -6.38
CA VAL A 224 -18.01 -34.02 -7.19
C VAL A 224 -17.82 -34.48 -8.66
N PRO A 225 -18.90 -34.84 -9.39
CA PRO A 225 -18.82 -35.62 -10.63
C PRO A 225 -18.43 -34.78 -11.86
N ALA A 226 -17.91 -35.48 -12.88
CA ALA A 226 -17.59 -34.91 -14.18
C ALA A 226 -18.84 -34.45 -14.94
N GLU A 227 -18.94 -33.15 -15.21
CA GLU A 227 -19.88 -32.60 -16.19
C GLU A 227 -19.32 -32.71 -17.61
N VAL A 228 -20.16 -33.24 -18.50
CA VAL A 228 -19.96 -33.40 -19.93
C VAL A 228 -20.24 -32.06 -20.62
N VAL A 229 -19.27 -31.53 -21.36
CA VAL A 229 -19.45 -30.37 -22.25
C VAL A 229 -19.75 -30.88 -23.67
N PRO A 230 -20.80 -30.40 -24.36
CA PRO A 230 -21.20 -30.89 -25.69
C PRO A 230 -20.30 -30.34 -26.82
N PRO A 231 -20.26 -30.98 -28.01
CA PRO A 231 -19.36 -30.60 -29.10
C PRO A 231 -19.98 -29.49 -29.98
N PRO A 232 -19.16 -28.61 -30.59
CA PRO A 232 -19.64 -27.68 -31.61
C PRO A 232 -19.65 -28.33 -33.01
N GLN A 233 -20.71 -28.07 -33.80
CA GLN A 233 -20.88 -28.55 -35.18
C GLN A 233 -20.47 -27.49 -36.22
N ASP A 234 -19.69 -27.99 -37.19
CA ASP A 234 -19.42 -27.68 -38.61
C ASP A 234 -19.77 -26.34 -39.28
N ASP A 235 -18.75 -25.80 -39.98
CA ASP A 235 -18.85 -25.38 -41.39
C ASP A 235 -17.54 -25.79 -42.09
N ASP A 236 -17.55 -26.79 -42.98
CA ASP A 236 -16.33 -27.33 -43.61
C ASP A 236 -16.55 -27.88 -45.04
N GLY A 237 -17.26 -27.12 -45.87
CA GLY A 237 -17.59 -27.51 -47.26
C GLY A 237 -16.37 -27.72 -48.16
N CYS A 238 -15.28 -26.97 -47.95
CA CYS A 238 -14.02 -27.14 -48.68
C CYS A 238 -13.33 -28.46 -48.29
N ARG A 239 -13.30 -28.79 -46.98
CA ARG A 239 -12.77 -30.07 -46.51
C ARG A 239 -13.61 -31.24 -47.00
N GLU A 240 -14.94 -31.13 -47.03
CA GLU A 240 -15.80 -32.24 -47.49
C GLU A 240 -15.58 -32.53 -48.98
N ALA A 241 -15.46 -31.50 -49.82
CA ALA A 241 -15.11 -31.64 -51.23
C ALA A 241 -13.71 -32.26 -51.42
N LEU A 242 -12.71 -31.81 -50.65
CA LEU A 242 -11.35 -32.35 -50.69
C LEU A 242 -11.28 -33.78 -50.17
N VAL A 243 -12.03 -34.15 -49.13
CA VAL A 243 -12.10 -35.54 -48.64
C VAL A 243 -12.69 -36.44 -49.71
N ARG A 244 -13.76 -36.02 -50.40
CA ARG A 244 -14.34 -36.78 -51.52
C ARG A 244 -13.35 -36.99 -52.67
N CYS A 245 -12.54 -35.98 -52.99
CA CYS A 245 -11.43 -36.13 -53.97
C CYS A 245 -10.39 -37.16 -53.51
N LEU A 246 -10.03 -37.12 -52.22
CA LEU A 246 -8.94 -37.93 -51.68
C LEU A 246 -9.34 -39.38 -51.38
N GLU A 247 -10.62 -39.66 -51.18
CA GLU A 247 -11.19 -40.99 -50.94
C GLU A 247 -11.61 -41.72 -52.22
N THR A 248 -11.82 -41.00 -53.34
CA THR A 248 -12.16 -41.62 -54.63
C THR A 248 -10.99 -42.42 -55.19
N GLU A 249 -11.23 -43.72 -55.45
CA GLU A 249 -10.22 -44.65 -55.97
C GLU A 249 -10.17 -44.68 -57.51
N ASP A 250 -11.27 -44.33 -58.19
CA ASP A 250 -11.29 -44.18 -59.65
C ASP A 250 -10.52 -42.93 -60.08
N GLN A 251 -9.57 -43.10 -60.98
CA GLN A 251 -8.66 -42.02 -61.36
C GLN A 251 -9.32 -40.96 -62.25
N GLY A 252 -10.26 -41.35 -63.13
CA GLY A 252 -10.93 -40.42 -64.03
C GLY A 252 -11.96 -39.55 -63.29
N GLU A 253 -12.70 -40.13 -62.35
CA GLU A 253 -13.65 -39.38 -61.51
C GLU A 253 -12.93 -38.42 -60.54
N ARG A 254 -11.74 -38.82 -60.04
CA ARG A 254 -10.92 -37.98 -59.17
C ARG A 254 -10.36 -36.76 -59.90
N GLU A 255 -9.87 -36.93 -61.13
CA GLU A 255 -9.33 -35.81 -61.92
C GLU A 255 -10.40 -34.75 -62.20
N ALA A 256 -11.64 -35.17 -62.49
CA ALA A 256 -12.77 -34.25 -62.65
C ALA A 256 -13.16 -33.51 -61.35
N LEU A 257 -13.14 -34.20 -60.20
CA LEU A 257 -13.41 -33.59 -58.90
C LEU A 257 -12.30 -32.62 -58.47
N VAL A 258 -11.03 -32.93 -58.78
CA VAL A 258 -9.90 -32.03 -58.52
C VAL A 258 -10.03 -30.76 -59.35
N GLU A 259 -10.36 -30.87 -60.64
CA GLU A 259 -10.59 -29.70 -61.50
C GLU A 259 -11.77 -28.83 -61.00
N GLU A 260 -12.85 -29.45 -60.53
CA GLU A 260 -13.98 -28.74 -59.91
C GLU A 260 -13.54 -27.96 -58.65
N VAL A 261 -12.73 -28.58 -57.77
CA VAL A 261 -12.29 -27.95 -56.53
C VAL A 261 -11.28 -26.82 -56.81
N MET A 262 -10.34 -27.02 -57.73
CA MET A 262 -9.36 -26.01 -58.14
C MET A 262 -10.01 -24.78 -58.79
N GLY A 263 -11.15 -24.95 -59.46
CA GLY A 263 -11.92 -23.84 -60.04
C GLY A 263 -12.85 -23.11 -59.07
N LYS A 264 -13.13 -23.68 -57.89
CA LYS A 264 -14.16 -23.19 -56.95
C LYS A 264 -13.60 -22.55 -55.69
N TYR A 265 -12.38 -22.89 -55.27
CA TYR A 265 -11.78 -22.45 -54.00
C TYR A 265 -10.39 -21.84 -54.18
N GLU A 266 -10.03 -20.88 -53.33
CA GLU A 266 -8.74 -20.15 -53.39
C GLU A 266 -7.56 -21.01 -52.92
N VAL A 267 -6.36 -20.77 -53.50
CA VAL A 267 -5.11 -21.54 -53.22
C VAL A 267 -4.83 -21.65 -51.72
N VAL A 268 -4.96 -20.55 -50.98
CA VAL A 268 -4.68 -20.51 -49.53
C VAL A 268 -5.71 -21.31 -48.73
N GLU A 269 -6.97 -21.30 -49.15
CA GLU A 269 -8.05 -22.05 -48.50
C GLU A 269 -7.87 -23.56 -48.70
N MET A 270 -7.53 -23.97 -49.92
CA MET A 270 -7.24 -25.37 -50.26
C MET A 270 -6.03 -25.91 -49.51
N LEU A 271 -4.92 -25.16 -49.45
CA LEU A 271 -3.72 -25.56 -48.72
C LEU A 271 -3.99 -25.70 -47.21
N THR A 272 -4.84 -24.84 -46.66
CA THR A 272 -5.24 -24.89 -45.25
C THR A 272 -6.11 -26.11 -44.94
N ALA A 273 -7.10 -26.41 -45.78
CA ALA A 273 -7.97 -27.58 -45.61
C ALA A 273 -7.21 -28.90 -45.82
N LEU A 274 -6.31 -28.98 -46.81
CA LEU A 274 -5.41 -30.12 -47.02
C LEU A 274 -4.46 -30.35 -45.85
N GLY A 275 -3.95 -29.27 -45.23
CA GLY A 275 -3.18 -29.34 -43.98
C GLY A 275 -3.97 -30.01 -42.85
N LYS A 276 -5.24 -29.64 -42.66
CA LYS A 276 -6.10 -30.24 -41.63
C LYS A 276 -6.44 -31.70 -41.92
N ILE A 277 -6.69 -32.06 -43.18
CA ILE A 277 -6.98 -33.46 -43.58
C ILE A 277 -5.75 -34.35 -43.37
N THR A 278 -4.56 -33.88 -43.73
CA THR A 278 -3.30 -34.62 -43.56
C THR A 278 -2.91 -34.80 -42.10
N GLU A 279 -3.25 -33.85 -41.23
CA GLU A 279 -3.06 -33.97 -39.79
C GLU A 279 -4.03 -34.96 -39.12
N ALA A 280 -5.23 -35.13 -39.69
CA ALA A 280 -6.29 -35.96 -39.11
C ALA A 280 -6.31 -37.41 -39.64
N THR A 281 -5.78 -37.67 -40.84
CA THR A 281 -5.86 -39.01 -41.47
C THR A 281 -4.66 -39.91 -41.13
N THR A 282 -4.92 -41.20 -40.95
CA THR A 282 -3.87 -42.24 -40.74
C THR A 282 -3.75 -43.19 -41.93
N GLN A 283 -4.58 -43.01 -42.97
CA GLN A 283 -4.53 -43.84 -44.17
C GLN A 283 -3.42 -43.36 -45.11
N SER A 284 -2.41 -44.21 -45.31
CA SER A 284 -1.23 -43.91 -46.12
C SER A 284 -1.55 -43.60 -47.59
N GLY A 285 -2.63 -44.17 -48.13
CA GLY A 285 -3.12 -43.87 -49.49
C GLY A 285 -3.68 -42.46 -49.64
N VAL A 286 -4.47 -42.01 -48.66
CA VAL A 286 -5.08 -40.67 -48.61
C VAL A 286 -4.00 -39.60 -48.38
N LEU A 287 -3.05 -39.85 -47.46
CA LEU A 287 -1.90 -38.97 -47.22
C LEU A 287 -1.06 -38.73 -48.48
N ARG A 288 -0.78 -39.80 -49.25
CA ARG A 288 -0.01 -39.68 -50.51
C ARG A 288 -0.74 -38.85 -51.56
N ARG A 289 -2.06 -39.03 -51.70
CA ARG A 289 -2.88 -38.24 -52.62
C ARG A 289 -2.99 -36.77 -52.19
N ALA A 290 -3.09 -36.52 -50.88
CA ALA A 290 -3.13 -35.17 -50.34
C ALA A 290 -1.83 -34.40 -50.60
N PHE A 291 -0.66 -35.03 -50.41
CA PHE A 291 0.63 -34.41 -50.75
C PHE A 291 0.83 -34.17 -52.24
N ALA A 292 0.32 -35.06 -53.11
CA ALA A 292 0.37 -34.86 -54.55
C ALA A 292 -0.45 -33.63 -54.97
N LEU A 293 -1.67 -33.50 -54.43
CA LEU A 293 -2.55 -32.36 -54.69
C LEU A 293 -1.98 -31.05 -54.12
N THR A 294 -1.35 -31.08 -52.93
CA THR A 294 -0.62 -29.91 -52.39
C THR A 294 0.48 -29.42 -53.32
N ARG A 295 1.23 -30.33 -53.96
CA ARG A 295 2.30 -29.98 -54.90
C ARG A 295 1.75 -29.39 -56.20
N GLU A 296 0.61 -29.90 -56.66
CA GLU A 296 -0.08 -29.41 -57.86
C GLU A 296 -0.63 -28.00 -57.66
N VAL A 297 -1.24 -27.74 -56.49
CA VAL A 297 -1.70 -26.40 -56.07
C VAL A 297 -0.55 -25.39 -55.98
N MET A 298 0.63 -25.81 -55.47
CA MET A 298 1.80 -24.91 -55.40
C MET A 298 2.48 -24.70 -56.76
N GLY A 299 2.49 -25.70 -57.63
CA GLY A 299 3.07 -25.57 -58.98
C GLY A 299 2.28 -24.64 -59.90
N GLN A 300 0.95 -24.57 -59.74
CA GLN A 300 0.13 -23.57 -60.44
C GLN A 300 0.45 -22.15 -59.99
N ALA A 301 0.68 -21.92 -58.70
CA ALA A 301 1.08 -20.62 -58.17
C ALA A 301 2.45 -20.14 -58.70
N GLU A 302 3.35 -21.06 -59.05
CA GLU A 302 4.63 -20.75 -59.70
C GLU A 302 4.47 -20.47 -61.21
N ALA A 303 3.55 -21.16 -61.89
CA ALA A 303 3.25 -20.93 -63.30
C ALA A 303 2.47 -19.60 -63.54
N ASP A 304 1.63 -19.19 -62.59
CA ASP A 304 0.92 -17.90 -62.62
C ASP A 304 1.87 -16.71 -62.39
N ALA A 305 3.05 -16.93 -61.78
CA ALA A 305 4.09 -15.93 -61.60
C ALA A 305 4.91 -15.64 -62.88
N ASP A 306 4.93 -16.57 -63.84
CA ASP A 306 5.68 -16.45 -65.12
C ASP A 306 4.89 -15.71 -66.23
N HIS A 307 3.66 -15.23 -65.95
CA HIS A 307 2.78 -14.55 -66.92
C HIS A 307 2.51 -13.05 -66.66
N MET A 308 3.32 -12.38 -65.83
CA MET A 308 3.22 -10.92 -65.62
C MET A 308 4.52 -10.19 -66.04
N GLU A 309 4.51 -9.59 -67.24
CA GLU A 309 5.39 -8.45 -67.62
C GLU A 309 4.78 -7.14 -67.06
N GLU A 310 5.47 -6.04 -66.74
CA GLU A 310 6.88 -5.64 -66.74
C GLU A 310 6.97 -4.60 -65.60
N GLY A 311 7.78 -4.83 -64.56
CA GLY A 311 7.89 -3.87 -63.46
C GLY A 311 8.62 -4.32 -62.19
N GLU A 312 9.57 -5.26 -62.24
CA GLU A 312 10.31 -5.68 -61.04
C GLU A 312 11.80 -5.92 -61.30
N GLU A 313 12.62 -4.92 -60.97
CA GLU A 313 14.09 -4.99 -61.04
C GLU A 313 14.73 -5.41 -59.69
N ARG A 314 14.04 -6.21 -58.86
CA ARG A 314 14.52 -6.59 -57.51
C ARG A 314 14.84 -8.07 -57.30
N LEU A 315 14.33 -9.00 -58.13
CA LEU A 315 14.62 -10.43 -57.98
C LEU A 315 15.98 -10.88 -58.57
N SER A 316 16.53 -10.15 -59.55
CA SER A 316 17.77 -10.54 -60.22
C SER A 316 19.04 -10.24 -59.37
N ARG A 317 18.99 -9.24 -58.49
CA ARG A 317 20.14 -8.86 -57.63
C ARG A 317 20.38 -9.77 -56.44
N ASP A 318 19.34 -10.41 -55.92
CA ASP A 318 19.46 -11.29 -54.75
C ASP A 318 20.11 -12.64 -55.10
N VAL A 319 19.99 -13.09 -56.36
CA VAL A 319 20.60 -14.34 -56.84
C VAL A 319 22.10 -14.18 -57.14
N GLU A 320 22.53 -13.04 -57.68
CA GLU A 320 23.96 -12.78 -57.95
C GLU A 320 24.79 -12.49 -56.70
N SER A 321 24.18 -11.91 -55.65
CA SER A 321 24.82 -11.65 -54.35
C SER A 321 25.22 -12.95 -53.64
N VAL A 322 24.37 -13.98 -53.70
CA VAL A 322 24.61 -15.30 -53.12
C VAL A 322 25.82 -16.01 -53.77
N ARG A 323 26.12 -15.71 -55.04
CA ARG A 323 27.24 -16.32 -55.79
C ARG A 323 28.62 -15.77 -55.39
N ALA A 324 28.71 -14.50 -54.98
CA ALA A 324 29.98 -13.83 -54.65
C ALA A 324 30.50 -14.16 -53.24
N GLU A 325 29.60 -14.48 -52.30
CA GLU A 325 29.98 -14.84 -50.93
C GLU A 325 30.55 -16.26 -50.81
N LEU A 326 30.11 -17.19 -51.67
CA LEU A 326 30.61 -18.57 -51.71
C LEU A 326 32.10 -18.68 -52.08
N GLY A 327 32.66 -17.72 -52.84
CA GLY A 327 34.07 -17.76 -53.27
C GLY A 327 35.09 -17.36 -52.20
N LYS A 328 34.69 -16.52 -51.23
CA LYS A 328 35.58 -16.00 -50.17
C LYS A 328 35.73 -16.96 -48.98
N ALA A 329 34.77 -17.86 -48.81
CA ALA A 329 34.79 -18.88 -47.76
C ALA A 329 35.80 -20.02 -48.03
N TRP A 330 36.27 -20.18 -49.27
CA TRP A 330 37.12 -21.31 -49.66
C TRP A 330 38.61 -21.12 -49.29
N THR A 331 39.14 -19.90 -49.33
CA THR A 331 40.58 -19.63 -49.11
C THR A 331 40.99 -19.60 -47.64
N GLY A 332 40.04 -19.43 -46.71
CA GLY A 332 40.31 -19.45 -45.26
C GLY A 332 40.42 -20.86 -44.66
N MET A 333 39.99 -21.90 -45.39
CA MET A 333 39.86 -23.26 -44.88
C MET A 333 41.16 -24.09 -44.92
N GLN A 334 42.30 -23.49 -45.30
CA GLN A 334 43.61 -24.19 -45.43
C GLN A 334 44.64 -23.84 -44.36
N ALA A 335 44.35 -22.96 -43.40
CA ALA A 335 45.38 -22.41 -42.49
C ALA A 335 45.35 -22.93 -41.04
N LEU A 336 44.56 -23.94 -40.70
CA LEU A 336 44.46 -24.47 -39.33
C LEU A 336 44.40 -26.01 -39.31
N GLU A 337 45.49 -26.64 -39.72
CA GLU A 337 45.95 -27.92 -39.17
C GLU A 337 47.26 -27.65 -38.41
N VAL A 338 47.51 -28.44 -37.36
CA VAL A 338 48.72 -28.49 -36.49
C VAL A 338 48.59 -27.73 -35.16
N MET A 339 48.37 -28.50 -34.07
CA MET A 339 49.23 -28.64 -32.87
C MET A 339 48.42 -28.97 -31.60
N ASP A 340 48.68 -30.17 -31.05
CA ASP A 340 48.26 -30.70 -29.74
C ASP A 340 49.54 -31.02 -28.93
N GLY A 341 49.50 -30.92 -27.59
CA GLY A 341 50.49 -31.56 -26.69
C GLY A 341 51.05 -30.79 -25.47
N ASP A 342 50.81 -31.39 -24.27
CA ASP A 342 51.78 -31.74 -23.20
C ASP A 342 51.80 -31.01 -21.81
N GLN A 343 52.25 -31.77 -20.80
CA GLN A 343 52.01 -31.80 -19.34
C GLN A 343 53.05 -31.10 -18.40
N GLY A 344 52.70 -31.01 -17.09
CA GLY A 344 53.60 -30.99 -15.90
C GLY A 344 53.91 -29.60 -15.30
N SER A 345 54.14 -29.33 -14.01
CA SER A 345 54.27 -30.05 -12.71
C SER A 345 54.42 -29.00 -11.56
N GLU A 346 54.18 -29.40 -10.30
CA GLU A 346 54.30 -28.60 -9.04
C GLU A 346 55.73 -28.14 -8.64
N GLN A 347 55.85 -27.06 -7.82
CA GLN A 347 56.69 -27.02 -6.59
C GLN A 347 56.60 -25.70 -5.75
N HIS A 348 56.68 -25.88 -4.42
CA HIS A 348 56.72 -24.90 -3.31
C HIS A 348 57.99 -24.03 -3.22
N ARG A 349 57.88 -22.85 -2.55
CA ARG A 349 58.92 -22.33 -1.63
C ARG A 349 58.43 -21.21 -0.69
N GLU A 350 58.85 -21.28 0.57
CA GLU A 350 58.63 -20.34 1.68
C GLU A 350 59.71 -19.23 1.76
N GLY A 351 59.32 -18.08 2.33
CA GLY A 351 60.12 -17.21 3.23
C GLY A 351 60.91 -16.03 2.63
N ASP A 352 60.50 -14.78 2.93
CA ASP A 352 61.27 -13.88 3.83
C ASP A 352 60.45 -12.61 4.21
N GLU A 353 60.62 -12.15 5.45
CA GLU A 353 59.96 -10.98 6.05
C GLU A 353 60.66 -9.66 5.67
N MET A 354 59.89 -8.59 5.48
CA MET A 354 60.37 -7.22 5.69
C MET A 354 59.21 -6.26 5.98
N ASP A 355 59.26 -5.67 7.18
CA ASP A 355 58.34 -4.68 7.71
C ASP A 355 58.25 -3.42 6.86
N VAL A 356 57.02 -3.07 6.44
CA VAL A 356 56.64 -1.69 6.12
C VAL A 356 55.25 -1.46 6.72
N GLU A 357 55.22 -0.70 7.81
CA GLU A 357 54.02 -0.14 8.42
C GLU A 357 53.33 0.79 7.41
N GLU A 358 52.36 0.24 6.69
CA GLU A 358 51.43 1.01 5.86
C GLU A 358 50.01 0.66 6.31
N ASN A 359 49.26 1.71 6.62
CA ASN A 359 47.98 1.76 7.31
C ASN A 359 46.88 0.94 6.60
N ARG A 360 46.93 -0.39 6.67
CA ARG A 360 45.91 -1.30 6.15
C ARG A 360 44.82 -1.47 7.20
N LEU A 361 43.67 -0.84 6.95
CA LEU A 361 42.41 -1.24 7.56
C LEU A 361 42.28 -2.78 7.49
N PRO A 362 41.90 -3.47 8.58
CA PRO A 362 41.73 -4.91 8.49
C PRO A 362 40.57 -5.19 7.54
N SER A 363 40.85 -5.84 6.41
CA SER A 363 39.84 -6.25 5.41
C SER A 363 38.83 -7.27 5.97
N TRP A 364 39.07 -7.74 7.19
CA TRP A 364 38.22 -8.63 7.96
C TRP A 364 38.01 -8.04 9.34
N SER A 365 36.77 -7.72 9.68
CA SER A 365 36.36 -7.39 11.04
C SER A 365 35.46 -8.50 11.58
N MET A 366 35.72 -8.90 12.82
CA MET A 366 34.81 -9.78 13.54
C MET A 366 33.51 -9.01 13.83
N TYR A 367 32.36 -9.65 13.60
CA TYR A 367 31.07 -9.04 13.92
C TYR A 367 31.01 -8.76 15.42
N ASP A 368 30.55 -7.56 15.77
CA ASP A 368 30.41 -7.12 17.16
C ASP A 368 29.49 -8.06 17.96
N GLN A 369 30.01 -8.59 19.06
CA GLN A 369 29.34 -9.62 19.86
C GLN A 369 28.12 -9.06 20.62
N ASP A 370 28.13 -7.77 20.95
CA ASP A 370 27.03 -7.14 21.69
C ASP A 370 25.82 -6.83 20.79
N THR A 371 26.04 -6.72 19.48
CA THR A 371 24.99 -6.48 18.47
C THR A 371 24.68 -7.69 17.59
N TRP A 372 25.44 -8.79 17.74
CA TRP A 372 25.20 -10.03 17.01
C TRP A 372 23.96 -10.75 17.52
N VAL A 373 23.10 -11.14 16.57
CA VAL A 373 21.90 -11.95 16.85
C VAL A 373 22.00 -13.23 16.03
N PRO A 374 21.75 -14.42 16.62
CA PRO A 374 21.74 -15.69 15.88
C PRO A 374 20.71 -15.65 14.75
N LYS A 375 21.18 -15.76 13.50
CA LYS A 375 20.34 -15.82 12.29
C LYS A 375 20.62 -17.11 11.53
N PRO A 376 19.62 -17.70 10.85
CA PRO A 376 19.87 -18.85 9.99
C PRO A 376 20.84 -18.51 8.86
N ILE A 377 21.57 -19.52 8.39
CA ILE A 377 22.55 -19.38 7.30
C ILE A 377 21.86 -18.90 6.02
N GLY A 378 22.44 -17.89 5.36
CA GLY A 378 21.96 -17.43 4.06
C GLY A 378 20.69 -16.56 4.10
N VAL A 379 20.27 -16.10 5.28
CA VAL A 379 19.33 -14.98 5.37
C VAL A 379 19.98 -13.78 4.68
N ARG A 380 19.45 -13.41 3.51
CA ARG A 380 19.64 -12.06 3.00
C ARG A 380 19.04 -11.15 4.05
N VAL A 381 19.90 -10.44 4.79
CA VAL A 381 19.52 -9.08 5.16
C VAL A 381 19.26 -8.45 3.80
N ASN A 382 18.01 -8.13 3.44
CA ASN A 382 17.79 -7.24 2.31
C ASN A 382 18.76 -6.09 2.56
N THR A 383 19.78 -5.94 1.70
CA THR A 383 20.51 -4.68 1.63
C THR A 383 19.41 -3.66 1.38
N ARG A 384 19.21 -2.87 2.43
CA ARG A 384 17.95 -2.21 2.81
C ARG A 384 17.51 -1.29 1.66
N ALA A 385 16.20 -1.16 1.43
CA ALA A 385 15.68 -0.25 0.40
C ALA A 385 14.91 0.93 0.99
N MET A 386 14.17 0.78 2.08
CA MET A 386 13.65 1.89 2.88
C MET A 386 14.55 2.19 4.09
N HIS A 387 15.12 3.40 4.14
CA HIS A 387 15.85 3.92 5.29
C HIS A 387 15.02 4.99 6.00
N ILE A 388 14.91 4.89 7.33
CA ILE A 388 14.16 5.84 8.16
C ILE A 388 15.13 6.43 9.17
N GLN A 389 15.31 7.75 9.12
CA GLN A 389 16.02 8.51 10.13
C GLN A 389 15.01 9.31 10.95
N SER A 390 14.92 9.01 12.24
CA SER A 390 14.23 9.87 13.21
C SER A 390 15.05 11.13 13.46
N ILE A 391 14.37 12.27 13.46
CA ILE A 391 14.92 13.57 13.82
C ILE A 391 14.13 14.04 15.03
N PRO A 392 14.68 13.90 16.25
CA PRO A 392 14.07 14.47 17.44
C PRO A 392 13.97 15.99 17.31
N MET A 393 12.80 16.56 17.61
CA MET A 393 12.55 17.99 17.64
C MET A 393 12.33 18.40 19.09
N TRP A 394 13.42 18.53 19.86
CA TRP A 394 13.38 18.56 21.33
C TRP A 394 13.84 19.90 21.93
N VAL A 395 14.04 20.93 21.11
CA VAL A 395 14.32 22.26 21.64
C VAL A 395 13.20 22.71 22.59
N GLY A 396 13.59 23.17 23.78
CA GLY A 396 12.66 23.60 24.82
C GLY A 396 12.03 22.44 25.58
N LYS A 397 10.69 22.35 25.56
CA LYS A 397 9.90 21.28 26.21
C LYS A 397 9.23 20.34 25.20
N SER A 398 9.61 20.43 23.92
CA SER A 398 9.08 19.61 22.84
C SER A 398 9.58 18.16 22.95
N ASP A 399 8.79 17.22 22.47
CA ASP A 399 9.11 15.78 22.45
C ASP A 399 8.71 15.11 21.12
N ASN A 400 8.54 15.91 20.07
CA ASN A 400 8.11 15.49 18.74
C ASN A 400 9.22 14.77 17.96
N TYR A 401 8.80 13.93 17.01
CA TYR A 401 9.65 13.33 16.01
C TYR A 401 9.26 13.76 14.59
N ALA A 402 10.24 14.15 13.80
CA ALA A 402 10.15 14.14 12.35
C ALA A 402 10.83 12.88 11.79
N TYR A 403 10.41 12.42 10.62
CA TYR A 403 10.96 11.19 10.01
C TYR A 403 11.39 11.42 8.58
N LEU A 404 12.70 11.34 8.33
CA LEU A 404 13.24 11.31 6.98
C LEU A 404 13.19 9.88 6.45
N VAL A 405 12.35 9.64 5.45
CA VAL A 405 12.21 8.34 4.78
C VAL A 405 12.89 8.42 3.43
N VAL A 406 13.80 7.50 3.15
CA VAL A 406 14.61 7.47 1.94
C VAL A 406 14.47 6.12 1.26
N ASP A 407 14.18 6.12 -0.04
CA ASP A 407 14.37 4.96 -0.91
C ASP A 407 15.85 4.88 -1.32
N ASP A 408 16.59 3.92 -0.77
CA ASP A 408 18.01 3.72 -1.03
C ASP A 408 18.31 3.47 -2.52
N LYS A 409 17.35 2.94 -3.30
CA LYS A 409 17.56 2.65 -4.73
C LYS A 409 17.51 3.92 -5.59
N THR A 410 16.47 4.72 -5.45
CA THR A 410 16.25 5.93 -6.27
C THR A 410 16.83 7.19 -5.63
N LYS A 411 17.15 7.12 -4.34
CA LYS A 411 17.43 8.25 -3.45
C LYS A 411 16.24 9.17 -3.22
N GLU A 412 15.06 8.91 -3.78
CA GLU A 412 13.87 9.68 -3.47
C GLU A 412 13.57 9.61 -1.98
N ALA A 413 13.25 10.77 -1.41
CA ALA A 413 13.02 10.90 0.02
C ALA A 413 11.85 11.83 0.31
N VAL A 414 11.18 11.56 1.43
CA VAL A 414 10.20 12.48 2.03
C VAL A 414 10.56 12.76 3.47
N ILE A 415 10.15 13.92 3.96
CA ILE A 415 10.23 14.26 5.38
C ILE A 415 8.82 14.31 5.96
N ILE A 416 8.58 13.52 7.01
CA ILE A 416 7.30 13.45 7.71
C ILE A 416 7.31 14.38 8.91
N ASP A 417 6.26 15.19 9.06
CA ASP A 417 6.00 16.11 10.18
C ASP A 417 7.17 17.03 10.58
N PRO A 418 7.75 17.83 9.66
CA PRO A 418 8.91 18.67 9.96
C PRO A 418 8.54 20.00 10.64
N ALA A 419 7.96 19.92 11.83
CA ALA A 419 7.39 21.09 12.50
C ALA A 419 8.40 22.13 13.00
N HIS A 420 9.65 21.72 13.24
CA HIS A 420 10.71 22.58 13.76
C HIS A 420 11.90 22.68 12.77
N PRO A 421 11.84 23.61 11.79
CA PRO A 421 12.84 23.71 10.72
C PRO A 421 14.28 23.92 11.22
N ALA A 422 14.49 24.61 12.34
CA ALA A 422 15.82 24.83 12.89
C ALA A 422 16.57 23.52 13.23
N GLU A 423 15.85 22.45 13.62
CA GLU A 423 16.43 21.13 13.89
C GLU A 423 16.41 20.23 12.64
N VAL A 424 15.37 20.36 11.79
CA VAL A 424 15.18 19.48 10.62
C VAL A 424 15.99 19.92 9.41
N ALA A 425 16.00 21.22 9.08
CA ALA A 425 16.63 21.76 7.88
C ALA A 425 18.15 21.47 7.80
N PRO A 426 18.95 21.53 8.88
CA PRO A 426 20.37 21.18 8.82
C PRO A 426 20.61 19.73 8.38
N VAL A 427 19.77 18.79 8.84
CA VAL A 427 19.84 17.37 8.46
C VAL A 427 19.55 17.20 6.97
N LEU A 428 18.45 17.80 6.51
CA LEU A 428 18.04 17.73 5.11
C LEU A 428 19.06 18.41 4.17
N LYS A 429 19.51 19.63 4.49
CA LYS A 429 20.50 20.37 3.70
C LYS A 429 21.80 19.58 3.56
N LYS A 430 22.27 18.95 4.63
CA LYS A 430 23.45 18.09 4.58
C LYS A 430 23.22 16.87 3.69
N ALA A 431 22.12 16.15 3.85
CA ALA A 431 21.82 14.96 3.07
C ALA A 431 21.65 15.25 1.57
N ILE A 432 21.00 16.37 1.23
CA ILE A 432 20.85 16.85 -0.16
C ILE A 432 22.22 17.21 -0.74
N LYS A 433 23.03 17.98 0.00
CA LYS A 433 24.37 18.40 -0.44
C LYS A 433 25.30 17.22 -0.69
N ASP A 434 25.23 16.20 0.18
CA ASP A 434 26.05 14.99 0.08
C ASP A 434 25.58 14.05 -1.05
N GLY A 435 24.48 14.38 -1.77
CA GLY A 435 23.88 13.53 -2.78
C GLY A 435 23.27 12.24 -2.22
N ALA A 436 23.03 12.20 -0.90
CA ALA A 436 22.49 11.03 -0.22
C ALA A 436 20.98 10.89 -0.42
N ILE A 437 20.28 11.99 -0.68
CA ILE A 437 18.84 12.02 -0.92
C ILE A 437 18.47 12.96 -2.08
N ASN A 438 17.33 12.68 -2.70
CA ASN A 438 16.55 13.54 -3.56
C ASN A 438 15.21 13.78 -2.86
N LEU A 439 15.10 14.88 -2.11
CA LEU A 439 13.88 15.19 -1.36
C LEU A 439 12.76 15.61 -2.32
N THR A 440 11.66 14.86 -2.36
CA THR A 440 10.56 15.05 -3.32
C THR A 440 9.31 15.67 -2.71
N ALA A 441 9.04 15.40 -1.43
CA ALA A 441 7.86 15.95 -0.75
C ALA A 441 8.06 16.11 0.76
N ILE A 442 7.23 16.97 1.34
CA ILE A 442 6.91 16.98 2.78
C ILE A 442 5.61 16.19 2.95
N VAL A 443 5.55 15.35 3.97
CA VAL A 443 4.37 14.56 4.30
C VAL A 443 3.92 14.96 5.70
N ASN A 444 2.63 15.26 5.88
CA ASN A 444 2.07 15.57 7.20
C ASN A 444 1.04 14.53 7.62
N THR A 445 1.03 14.21 8.90
CA THR A 445 -0.01 13.36 9.50
C THR A 445 -1.28 14.14 9.77
N HIS A 446 -1.18 15.37 10.28
CA HIS A 446 -2.32 16.24 10.59
C HIS A 446 -1.92 17.72 10.71
N HIS A 447 -2.91 18.60 10.90
CA HIS A 447 -2.71 20.05 10.83
C HIS A 447 -2.07 20.73 12.05
N HIS A 448 -1.96 20.06 13.20
CA HIS A 448 -1.43 20.72 14.40
C HIS A 448 -0.03 21.29 14.16
N TRP A 449 0.25 22.42 14.82
CA TRP A 449 1.43 23.24 14.53
C TRP A 449 2.73 22.50 14.79
N ASP A 450 2.78 21.63 15.78
CA ASP A 450 3.92 20.79 16.14
C ASP A 450 4.11 19.58 15.20
N HIS A 451 3.33 19.51 14.11
CA HIS A 451 3.53 18.58 12.98
C HIS A 451 3.66 19.31 11.63
N ALA A 452 2.72 20.20 11.31
CA ALA A 452 2.65 20.90 10.02
C ALA A 452 3.11 22.37 10.07
N GLY A 453 3.39 22.92 11.25
CA GLY A 453 3.68 24.34 11.43
C GLY A 453 4.98 24.83 10.78
N GLY A 454 5.92 23.92 10.58
CA GLY A 454 7.23 24.19 9.97
C GLY A 454 7.26 24.18 8.44
N ASN A 455 6.18 23.79 7.77
CA ASN A 455 6.17 23.57 6.32
C ASN A 455 6.60 24.80 5.51
N THR A 456 6.05 25.98 5.81
CA THR A 456 6.33 27.22 5.07
C THR A 456 7.78 27.68 5.24
N GLU A 457 8.28 27.63 6.47
CA GLU A 457 9.66 28.01 6.78
C GLU A 457 10.63 26.99 6.17
N LEU A 458 10.35 25.69 6.24
CA LEU A 458 11.20 24.67 5.65
C LEU A 458 11.29 24.79 4.12
N LEU A 459 10.18 25.04 3.43
CA LEU A 459 10.19 25.32 1.98
C LEU A 459 11.07 26.52 1.64
N THR A 460 10.98 27.58 2.43
CA THR A 460 11.78 28.80 2.25
C THR A 460 13.26 28.52 2.49
N ASP A 461 13.56 27.78 3.55
CA ASP A 461 14.91 27.44 3.98
C ASP A 461 15.66 26.53 3.01
N LEU A 462 14.94 25.57 2.40
CA LEU A 462 15.48 24.64 1.42
C LEU A 462 15.52 25.25 0.02
N GLY A 463 14.64 26.21 -0.29
CA GLY A 463 14.52 26.80 -1.62
C GLY A 463 14.08 25.79 -2.68
N LEU A 464 13.39 24.71 -2.28
CA LEU A 464 12.94 23.64 -3.17
C LEU A 464 11.42 23.70 -3.37
N PRO A 465 10.91 23.48 -4.60
CA PRO A 465 9.49 23.42 -4.88
C PRO A 465 8.94 22.03 -4.53
N LEU A 466 8.83 21.71 -3.23
CA LEU A 466 8.33 20.42 -2.77
C LEU A 466 6.81 20.40 -2.71
N ASP A 467 6.21 19.27 -3.08
CA ASP A 467 4.82 18.97 -2.76
C ASP A 467 4.64 18.77 -1.24
N ILE A 468 3.45 19.12 -0.75
CA ILE A 468 3.05 18.86 0.63
C ILE A 468 1.84 17.93 0.59
N ILE A 469 2.05 16.70 1.05
CA ILE A 469 1.03 15.64 1.05
C ILE A 469 0.54 15.47 2.48
N GLY A 470 -0.74 15.66 2.75
CA GLY A 470 -1.21 15.64 4.14
C GLY A 470 -2.72 15.77 4.29
N GLY A 471 -3.13 15.89 5.55
CA GLY A 471 -4.48 16.32 5.92
C GLY A 471 -4.86 17.63 5.23
N LYS A 472 -6.15 17.77 4.92
CA LYS A 472 -6.68 18.91 4.14
C LYS A 472 -6.42 20.28 4.79
N ASP A 473 -6.23 20.30 6.10
CA ASP A 473 -6.05 21.53 6.89
C ASP A 473 -4.56 21.80 7.21
N CYS A 474 -3.65 20.93 6.77
CA CYS A 474 -2.20 21.13 6.93
C CYS A 474 -1.71 22.39 6.21
N GLN A 475 -0.75 23.08 6.84
CA GLN A 475 -0.15 24.29 6.29
C GLN A 475 0.45 24.02 4.90
N LYS A 476 0.02 24.76 3.88
CA LYS A 476 0.52 24.68 2.49
C LYS A 476 0.30 23.33 1.79
N VAL A 477 -0.61 22.49 2.27
CA VAL A 477 -0.93 21.21 1.62
C VAL A 477 -1.24 21.39 0.13
N SER A 478 -0.55 20.64 -0.73
CA SER A 478 -0.77 20.62 -2.18
C SER A 478 -1.63 19.42 -2.61
N ARG A 479 -1.62 18.34 -1.82
CA ARG A 479 -2.40 17.12 -2.09
C ARG A 479 -2.89 16.45 -0.81
N THR A 480 -4.16 16.09 -0.80
CA THR A 480 -4.75 15.23 0.24
C THR A 480 -5.26 13.94 -0.41
N PRO A 481 -4.53 12.81 -0.27
CA PRO A 481 -4.98 11.52 -0.77
C PRO A 481 -6.28 11.06 -0.09
N GLN A 482 -7.12 10.33 -0.82
CA GLN A 482 -8.31 9.69 -0.25
C GLN A 482 -7.94 8.55 0.71
N ASP A 483 -8.88 8.16 1.57
CA ASP A 483 -8.67 7.00 2.44
C ASP A 483 -8.42 5.73 1.61
N GLY A 484 -7.36 4.99 1.97
CA GLY A 484 -6.91 3.80 1.27
C GLY A 484 -6.18 4.06 -0.05
N GLU A 485 -6.07 5.31 -0.51
CA GLU A 485 -5.32 5.67 -1.72
C GLU A 485 -3.84 5.26 -1.57
N SER A 486 -3.29 4.71 -2.65
CA SER A 486 -1.90 4.26 -2.69
C SER A 486 -1.10 5.02 -3.74
N PHE A 487 0.15 5.35 -3.40
CA PHE A 487 1.12 5.97 -4.28
C PHE A 487 2.53 5.47 -3.93
N THR A 488 3.56 5.98 -4.58
CA THR A 488 4.95 5.55 -4.36
C THR A 488 5.87 6.72 -4.06
N ILE A 489 6.91 6.45 -3.26
CA ILE A 489 8.09 7.29 -3.10
C ILE A 489 9.27 6.46 -3.59
N GLY A 490 9.80 6.77 -4.77
CA GLY A 490 10.73 5.87 -5.47
C GLY A 490 10.12 4.47 -5.62
N SER A 491 10.78 3.47 -5.02
CA SER A 491 10.31 2.09 -4.97
C SER A 491 9.48 1.70 -3.75
N ILE A 492 9.24 2.62 -2.81
CA ILE A 492 8.46 2.40 -1.58
C ILE A 492 6.97 2.59 -1.88
N ALA A 493 6.16 1.59 -1.57
CA ALA A 493 4.70 1.69 -1.66
C ALA A 493 4.16 2.40 -0.41
N VAL A 494 3.32 3.42 -0.61
CA VAL A 494 2.69 4.20 0.45
C VAL A 494 1.18 4.09 0.33
N LYS A 495 0.50 3.89 1.46
CA LYS A 495 -0.96 3.89 1.56
C LYS A 495 -1.40 4.90 2.61
N ALA A 496 -2.29 5.80 2.22
CA ALA A 496 -2.96 6.73 3.12
C ALA A 496 -4.04 6.00 3.92
N LEU A 497 -4.02 6.10 5.24
CA LEU A 497 -5.03 5.53 6.12
C LEU A 497 -5.63 6.67 6.95
N HIS A 498 -6.86 7.07 6.64
CA HIS A 498 -7.53 8.14 7.36
C HIS A 498 -7.92 7.63 8.75
N THR A 499 -7.51 8.36 9.77
CA THR A 499 -7.71 8.03 11.18
C THR A 499 -8.26 9.23 11.95
N PRO A 500 -9.42 9.79 11.54
CA PRO A 500 -10.00 10.94 12.21
C PRO A 500 -10.29 10.60 13.66
N CYS A 501 -9.85 11.45 14.59
CA CYS A 501 -10.28 11.50 15.98
C CYS A 501 -9.47 12.56 16.75
N HIS A 502 -8.13 12.43 16.72
CA HIS A 502 -7.25 13.42 17.33
C HIS A 502 -7.47 14.78 16.67
N THR A 503 -7.35 14.78 15.35
CA THR A 503 -7.96 15.77 14.46
C THR A 503 -8.82 15.07 13.42
N GLN A 504 -9.71 15.81 12.78
CA GLN A 504 -10.57 15.29 11.71
C GLN A 504 -9.82 15.07 10.39
N ASP A 505 -8.64 15.69 10.23
CA ASP A 505 -7.79 15.54 9.05
C ASP A 505 -6.61 14.57 9.25
N SER A 506 -6.60 13.82 10.35
CA SER A 506 -5.54 12.87 10.69
C SER A 506 -5.40 11.72 9.66
N ILE A 507 -4.19 11.53 9.15
CA ILE A 507 -3.80 10.45 8.24
C ILE A 507 -2.58 9.72 8.80
N CYS A 508 -2.68 8.39 8.90
CA CYS A 508 -1.55 7.50 9.12
C CYS A 508 -0.97 7.02 7.78
N TRP A 509 0.36 6.95 7.69
CA TRP A 509 1.06 6.57 6.46
C TRP A 509 1.64 5.16 6.59
N PHE A 510 0.98 4.17 5.99
CA PHE A 510 1.50 2.81 5.92
C PHE A 510 2.43 2.68 4.72
N MET A 511 3.70 2.35 4.98
CA MET A 511 4.72 2.22 3.95
C MET A 511 5.30 0.81 3.89
N GLN A 512 5.50 0.31 2.68
CA GLN A 512 5.99 -1.04 2.42
C GLN A 512 7.14 -1.03 1.42
N ASP A 513 8.19 -1.77 1.75
CA ASP A 513 9.32 -2.06 0.87
C ASP A 513 9.71 -3.53 1.03
N GLY A 514 9.25 -4.35 0.09
CA GLY A 514 9.32 -5.81 0.19
C GLY A 514 8.64 -6.32 1.45
N ASP A 515 9.41 -6.99 2.32
CA ASP A 515 8.90 -7.52 3.58
C ASP A 515 8.83 -6.46 4.70
N GLN A 516 9.54 -5.32 4.56
CA GLN A 516 9.51 -4.25 5.55
C GLN A 516 8.18 -3.51 5.47
N LYS A 517 7.58 -3.32 6.64
CA LYS A 517 6.31 -2.63 6.80
C LYS A 517 6.44 -1.67 7.97
N VAL A 518 6.10 -0.42 7.73
CA VAL A 518 6.10 0.60 8.77
C VAL A 518 4.82 1.41 8.69
N VAL A 519 4.41 2.00 9.81
CA VAL A 519 3.32 2.97 9.82
C VAL A 519 3.72 4.19 10.63
N PHE A 520 3.60 5.37 10.02
CA PHE A 520 3.74 6.65 10.68
C PHE A 520 2.37 7.09 11.16
N THR A 521 2.20 7.20 12.48
CA THR A 521 0.86 7.27 13.09
C THR A 521 0.47 8.65 13.60
N GLY A 522 1.39 9.62 13.49
CA GLY A 522 1.24 10.94 14.10
C GLY A 522 0.72 10.79 15.52
N ASP A 523 -0.39 11.46 15.79
CA ASP A 523 -1.01 11.49 17.12
C ASP A 523 -2.20 10.54 17.27
N THR A 524 -2.41 9.65 16.31
CA THR A 524 -3.45 8.62 16.44
C THR A 524 -3.01 7.53 17.42
N LEU A 525 -1.85 6.91 17.17
CA LEU A 525 -1.29 5.80 17.97
C LEU A 525 0.10 6.17 18.50
N PHE A 526 0.29 5.97 19.81
CA PHE A 526 1.60 6.03 20.47
C PHE A 526 1.95 4.68 21.07
N HIS A 527 3.23 4.41 21.34
CA HIS A 527 3.60 3.22 22.11
C HIS A 527 2.92 3.23 23.49
N GLY A 528 2.08 2.22 23.73
CA GLY A 528 1.29 2.08 24.95
C GLY A 528 0.19 3.14 25.17
N GLY A 529 -0.13 3.95 24.15
CA GLY A 529 -1.11 5.04 24.26
C GLY A 529 -1.80 5.41 22.94
N CYS A 530 -2.59 6.48 22.98
CA CYS A 530 -3.23 7.11 21.81
C CYS A 530 -3.35 8.63 22.02
N GLY A 531 -3.71 9.37 20.98
CA GLY A 531 -3.99 10.80 21.03
C GLY A 531 -5.12 11.17 21.99
N LYS A 532 -5.13 12.43 22.42
CA LYS A 532 -6.34 13.03 22.99
C LYS A 532 -7.36 13.22 21.85
N PHE A 533 -8.65 13.10 22.16
CA PHE A 533 -9.73 13.23 21.19
C PHE A 533 -10.15 14.70 21.16
N PHE A 534 -9.36 15.57 20.52
CA PHE A 534 -9.66 17.00 20.50
C PHE A 534 -10.85 17.31 19.59
N GLU A 535 -10.91 16.64 18.44
CA GLU A 535 -11.94 16.90 17.41
C GLU A 535 -12.83 15.69 17.13
N GLY A 536 -12.76 14.65 17.95
CA GLY A 536 -13.46 13.40 17.70
C GLY A 536 -13.88 12.63 18.94
N THR A 537 -14.25 11.38 18.72
CA THR A 537 -15.01 10.55 19.66
C THR A 537 -14.30 9.23 19.95
N GLY A 538 -14.73 8.54 21.02
CA GLY A 538 -14.25 7.18 21.29
C GLY A 538 -14.60 6.18 20.20
N GLU A 539 -15.69 6.39 19.45
CA GLU A 539 -16.07 5.55 18.31
C GLU A 539 -15.03 5.69 17.19
N GLU A 540 -14.69 6.93 16.85
CA GLU A 540 -13.68 7.26 15.86
C GLU A 540 -12.30 6.73 16.23
N MET A 541 -11.85 6.93 17.49
CA MET A 541 -10.55 6.36 17.93
C MET A 541 -10.59 4.83 17.95
N HIS A 542 -11.69 4.21 18.37
CA HIS A 542 -11.82 2.77 18.34
C HIS A 542 -11.71 2.23 16.91
N LYS A 543 -12.40 2.86 15.96
CA LYS A 543 -12.27 2.55 14.53
C LYS A 543 -10.84 2.74 14.04
N ALA A 544 -10.21 3.88 14.32
CA ALA A 544 -8.85 4.17 13.91
C ALA A 544 -7.84 3.13 14.42
N LEU A 545 -7.85 2.82 15.72
CA LEU A 545 -6.88 1.92 16.33
C LEU A 545 -7.19 0.44 16.07
N ASN A 546 -8.42 0.01 16.32
CA ASN A 546 -8.76 -1.42 16.38
C ASN A 546 -9.31 -1.97 15.07
N VAL A 547 -9.78 -1.11 14.16
CA VAL A 547 -10.26 -1.52 12.83
C VAL A 547 -9.25 -1.17 11.75
N THR A 548 -8.90 0.11 11.60
CA THR A 548 -8.01 0.58 10.53
C THR A 548 -6.57 0.15 10.77
N LEU A 549 -5.93 0.59 11.85
CA LEU A 549 -4.55 0.23 12.17
C LEU A 549 -4.45 -1.22 12.65
N GLY A 550 -5.44 -1.70 13.40
CA GLY A 550 -5.51 -3.08 13.88
C GLY A 550 -5.53 -4.13 12.77
N ALA A 551 -6.00 -3.78 11.57
CA ALA A 551 -5.98 -4.65 10.39
C ALA A 551 -4.61 -4.74 9.70
N LEU A 552 -3.64 -3.89 10.06
CA LEU A 552 -2.29 -3.97 9.51
C LEU A 552 -1.56 -5.25 9.97
N PRO A 553 -0.61 -5.76 9.18
CA PRO A 553 0.19 -6.92 9.56
C PRO A 553 0.92 -6.72 10.89
N ASP A 554 0.96 -7.75 11.73
CA ASP A 554 1.52 -7.68 13.08
C ASP A 554 3.01 -7.31 13.09
N ASP A 555 3.76 -7.59 12.01
CA ASP A 555 5.18 -7.25 11.86
C ASP A 555 5.43 -5.79 11.43
N THR A 556 4.39 -4.97 11.30
CA THR A 556 4.48 -3.55 10.93
C THR A 556 5.07 -2.73 12.08
N ARG A 557 6.21 -2.07 11.87
CA ARG A 557 6.84 -1.19 12.89
C ARG A 557 6.11 0.14 13.00
N VAL A 558 5.93 0.64 14.22
CA VAL A 558 5.17 1.87 14.50
C VAL A 558 6.12 3.05 14.75
N PHE A 559 5.84 4.19 14.10
CA PHE A 559 6.57 5.44 14.25
C PHE A 559 5.60 6.56 14.65
N PRO A 560 5.48 6.87 15.95
CA PRO A 560 4.50 7.83 16.47
C PRO A 560 4.98 9.30 16.39
N GLY A 561 4.09 10.26 16.63
CA GLY A 561 4.41 11.70 16.61
C GLY A 561 5.33 12.18 17.73
N HIS A 562 5.28 11.54 18.90
CA HIS A 562 5.91 12.02 20.14
C HIS A 562 6.54 10.90 20.97
N GLU A 563 7.51 11.26 21.80
CA GLU A 563 8.11 10.38 22.82
C GLU A 563 7.30 10.36 24.13
N TYR A 564 6.06 9.87 24.07
CA TYR A 564 5.18 9.75 25.23
C TYR A 564 5.26 8.40 25.96
N THR A 565 6.11 7.48 25.52
CA THR A 565 6.09 6.06 25.92
C THR A 565 6.19 5.89 27.44
N LYS A 566 7.12 6.59 28.11
CA LYS A 566 7.25 6.55 29.58
C LYS A 566 5.98 6.98 30.31
N SER A 567 5.29 8.01 29.81
CA SER A 567 4.04 8.49 30.41
C SER A 567 2.88 7.53 30.14
N ASN A 568 2.82 6.98 28.94
CA ASN A 568 1.81 6.04 28.48
C ASN A 568 1.87 4.74 29.28
N VAL A 569 3.07 4.18 29.46
CA VAL A 569 3.27 2.95 30.23
C VAL A 569 2.87 3.13 31.69
N ARG A 570 3.17 4.28 32.31
CA ARG A 570 2.74 4.55 33.69
C ARG A 570 1.22 4.49 33.84
N PHE A 571 0.49 5.01 32.84
CA PHE A 571 -0.96 4.87 32.80
C PHE A 571 -1.39 3.43 32.50
N ALA A 572 -0.79 2.78 31.51
CA ALA A 572 -1.10 1.40 31.14
C ALA A 572 -0.95 0.44 32.34
N LEU A 573 0.11 0.59 33.14
CA LEU A 573 0.31 -0.15 34.39
C LEU A 573 -0.77 0.11 35.44
N SER A 574 -1.42 1.27 35.44
CA SER A 574 -2.56 1.50 36.35
C SER A 574 -3.82 0.71 35.94
N VAL A 575 -3.87 0.23 34.69
CA VAL A 575 -5.00 -0.47 34.08
C VAL A 575 -4.74 -1.98 33.96
N SER A 576 -3.59 -2.38 33.40
CA SER A 576 -3.19 -3.78 33.20
C SER A 576 -1.75 -4.02 33.65
N GLN A 577 -1.52 -5.13 34.34
CA GLN A 577 -0.23 -5.54 34.89
C GLN A 577 0.38 -6.73 34.13
N SER A 578 -0.09 -6.99 32.90
CA SER A 578 0.41 -8.05 32.04
C SER A 578 1.91 -7.93 31.76
N ASP A 579 2.58 -9.06 31.50
CA ASP A 579 4.02 -9.11 31.24
C ASP A 579 4.42 -8.20 30.07
N ALA A 580 3.61 -8.13 29.00
CA ALA A 580 3.86 -7.25 27.87
C ALA A 580 3.92 -5.75 28.25
N VAL A 581 3.07 -5.29 29.18
CA VAL A 581 3.09 -3.89 29.66
C VAL A 581 4.33 -3.63 30.52
N ARG A 582 4.79 -4.63 31.29
CA ARG A 582 6.01 -4.54 32.09
C ARG A 582 7.28 -4.57 31.25
N ASP A 583 7.28 -5.36 30.18
CA ASP A 583 8.37 -5.38 29.20
C ASP A 583 8.50 -4.01 28.52
N LEU A 584 7.36 -3.36 28.20
CA LEU A 584 7.34 -1.99 27.69
C LEU A 584 7.86 -0.98 28.75
N GLU A 585 7.54 -1.13 30.05
CA GLU A 585 8.12 -0.29 31.13
C GLU A 585 9.63 -0.44 31.19
N ALA A 586 10.11 -1.68 31.24
CA ALA A 586 11.53 -1.98 31.34
C ALA A 586 12.31 -1.49 30.11
N PHE A 587 11.70 -1.52 28.93
CA PHE A 587 12.28 -0.96 27.72
C PHE A 587 12.33 0.56 27.77
N ALA A 588 11.20 1.20 28.10
CA ALA A 588 11.09 2.66 28.14
C ALA A 588 12.04 3.25 29.19
N ASP A 589 12.23 2.62 30.35
CA ASP A 589 13.17 3.13 31.38
C ASP A 589 14.64 3.06 30.95
N LYS A 590 14.99 2.18 29.99
CA LYS A 590 16.36 2.00 29.48
C LYS A 590 16.69 2.82 28.23
N HIS A 591 15.69 3.41 27.58
CA HIS A 591 15.87 4.11 26.31
C HIS A 591 15.31 5.54 26.40
N GLU A 592 15.98 6.46 25.74
CA GLU A 592 15.48 7.84 25.57
C GLU A 592 14.51 7.93 24.39
N GLU A 593 14.73 7.10 23.37
CA GLU A 593 13.97 7.07 22.12
C GLU A 593 13.38 5.67 21.88
N THR A 594 12.07 5.60 21.61
CA THR A 594 11.31 4.34 21.50
C THR A 594 10.67 4.10 20.14
N GLN A 595 10.60 5.13 19.29
CA GLN A 595 10.01 5.08 17.96
C GLN A 595 10.65 4.00 17.07
N GLY A 596 9.81 3.28 16.33
CA GLY A 596 10.22 2.18 15.47
C GLY A 596 10.72 0.95 16.21
N ARG A 597 10.69 0.89 17.55
CA ARG A 597 11.17 -0.28 18.31
C ARG A 597 10.11 -1.37 18.46
N PHE A 598 8.83 -0.99 18.39
CA PHE A 598 7.71 -1.91 18.54
C PHE A 598 6.87 -2.01 17.28
N THR A 599 6.13 -3.10 17.17
CA THR A 599 5.27 -3.42 16.04
C THR A 599 3.78 -3.32 16.39
N MET A 600 2.91 -3.31 15.39
CA MET A 600 1.46 -3.41 15.59
C MET A 600 1.08 -4.65 16.40
N GLY A 601 1.79 -5.77 16.23
CA GLY A 601 1.61 -6.99 17.03
C GLY A 601 2.00 -6.82 18.50
N ASP A 602 2.96 -5.94 18.81
CA ASP A 602 3.33 -5.60 20.18
C ASP A 602 2.33 -4.63 20.81
N GLU A 603 1.88 -3.62 20.06
CA GLU A 603 0.83 -2.69 20.52
C GLU A 603 -0.46 -3.42 20.89
N LYS A 604 -0.90 -4.42 20.09
CA LYS A 604 -2.03 -5.28 20.42
C LYS A 604 -1.85 -6.07 21.73
N LYS A 605 -0.61 -6.22 22.23
CA LYS A 605 -0.31 -6.90 23.50
C LYS A 605 -0.15 -5.95 24.67
N HIS A 606 0.47 -4.77 24.51
CA HIS A 606 0.75 -3.86 25.64
C HIS A 606 -0.07 -2.57 25.67
N ASN A 607 -0.72 -2.18 24.57
CA ASN A 607 -1.45 -0.93 24.50
C ASN A 607 -2.89 -1.13 24.97
N VAL A 608 -3.24 -0.50 26.09
CA VAL A 608 -4.57 -0.67 26.69
C VAL A 608 -5.71 -0.15 25.80
N PHE A 609 -5.43 0.79 24.89
CA PHE A 609 -6.42 1.28 23.92
C PHE A 609 -6.65 0.31 22.75
N MET A 610 -5.73 -0.63 22.52
CA MET A 610 -5.83 -1.65 21.46
C MET A 610 -6.36 -3.00 21.98
N ARG A 611 -6.79 -3.06 23.24
CA ARG A 611 -7.21 -4.28 23.93
C ARG A 611 -8.61 -4.18 24.57
N PRO A 612 -9.64 -3.60 23.92
CA PRO A 612 -10.95 -3.41 24.56
C PRO A 612 -11.67 -4.71 24.94
N GLN A 613 -11.26 -5.85 24.39
CA GLN A 613 -11.80 -7.18 24.71
C GLN A 613 -11.13 -7.82 25.92
N ASP A 614 -10.07 -7.21 26.46
CA ASP A 614 -9.33 -7.78 27.58
C ASP A 614 -10.12 -7.65 28.89
N PRO A 615 -10.30 -8.74 29.65
CA PRO A 615 -11.02 -8.71 30.92
C PRO A 615 -10.43 -7.73 31.96
N GLU A 616 -9.11 -7.51 31.97
CA GLU A 616 -8.50 -6.53 32.89
C GLU A 616 -8.95 -5.11 32.55
N ILE A 617 -9.06 -4.78 31.27
CA ILE A 617 -9.44 -3.45 30.77
C ILE A 617 -10.94 -3.22 30.96
N GLN A 618 -11.77 -4.21 30.67
CA GLN A 618 -13.21 -4.15 30.96
C GLN A 618 -13.47 -3.92 32.44
N LYS A 619 -12.75 -4.63 33.31
CA LYS A 619 -12.84 -4.45 34.76
C LYS A 619 -12.37 -3.07 35.22
N ALA A 620 -11.28 -2.56 34.66
CA ALA A 620 -10.73 -1.25 35.02
C ALA A 620 -11.63 -0.09 34.60
N THR A 621 -12.34 -0.23 33.47
CA THR A 621 -13.27 0.78 32.96
C THR A 621 -14.69 0.63 33.50
N GLY A 622 -15.09 -0.58 33.88
CA GLY A 622 -16.48 -0.92 34.23
C GLY A 622 -17.38 -1.10 33.00
N GLU A 623 -16.80 -1.11 31.80
CA GLU A 623 -17.53 -1.16 30.53
C GLU A 623 -17.20 -2.46 29.77
N THR A 624 -18.10 -2.87 28.88
CA THR A 624 -17.93 -4.05 28.01
C THR A 624 -18.03 -3.73 26.52
N ASP A 625 -18.68 -2.61 26.19
CA ASP A 625 -18.72 -2.09 24.83
C ASP A 625 -17.36 -1.45 24.45
N PRO A 626 -16.72 -1.83 23.33
CA PRO A 626 -15.41 -1.30 22.96
C PRO A 626 -15.33 0.21 22.80
N VAL A 627 -16.42 0.87 22.37
CA VAL A 627 -16.49 2.32 22.20
C VAL A 627 -16.58 3.02 23.56
N ALA A 628 -17.43 2.51 24.46
CA ALA A 628 -17.51 2.98 25.84
C ALA A 628 -16.17 2.80 26.58
N ILE A 629 -15.50 1.65 26.41
CA ILE A 629 -14.17 1.38 26.97
C ILE A 629 -13.15 2.40 26.44
N MET A 630 -13.14 2.67 25.13
CA MET A 630 -12.23 3.63 24.51
C MET A 630 -12.40 5.03 25.11
N THR A 631 -13.64 5.52 25.16
CA THR A 631 -13.99 6.80 25.80
C THR A 631 -13.53 6.82 27.25
N LYS A 632 -13.81 5.74 28.00
CA LYS A 632 -13.50 5.69 29.43
C LYS A 632 -12.01 5.66 29.72
N LEU A 633 -11.24 4.85 29.00
CA LEU A 633 -9.78 4.82 29.10
C LEU A 633 -9.20 6.20 28.79
N ARG A 634 -9.75 6.89 27.78
CA ARG A 634 -9.27 8.21 27.39
C ARG A 634 -9.49 9.24 28.50
N GLU A 635 -10.68 9.27 29.09
CA GLU A 635 -11.02 10.10 30.25
C GLU A 635 -10.09 9.81 31.43
N LEU A 636 -9.87 8.52 31.74
CA LEU A 636 -8.99 8.10 32.84
C LEU A 636 -7.57 8.59 32.61
N LYS A 637 -7.03 8.46 31.38
CA LYS A 637 -5.68 8.93 31.05
C LYS A 637 -5.57 10.45 31.08
N ASN A 638 -6.60 11.18 30.62
CA ASN A 638 -6.62 12.64 30.65
C ASN A 638 -6.56 13.18 32.09
N ASN A 639 -7.13 12.46 33.04
CA ASN A 639 -7.15 12.85 34.46
C ASN A 639 -6.02 12.20 35.30
N PHE A 640 -5.15 11.41 34.68
CA PHE A 640 -4.09 10.67 35.38
C PHE A 640 -2.93 11.60 35.77
N LYS A 641 -2.67 11.76 37.07
CA LYS A 641 -1.60 12.64 37.57
C LYS A 641 -0.34 11.85 37.90
N ARG A 642 0.82 12.50 37.75
CA ARG A 642 2.17 11.93 37.98
C ARG A 642 2.39 11.30 39.37
N GLY A 643 1.52 11.59 40.36
CA GLY A 643 1.57 11.05 41.73
C GLY A 643 0.70 9.82 42.01
N ASP A 644 -0.13 9.37 41.07
CA ASP A 644 -1.16 8.35 41.35
C ASP A 644 -0.61 6.91 41.50
N ARG A 645 0.67 6.68 41.11
CA ARG A 645 1.39 5.41 41.36
C ARG A 645 1.48 5.07 42.85
N ALA A 646 1.68 6.08 43.72
CA ALA A 646 1.84 5.85 45.16
C ALA A 646 0.54 5.39 45.84
N LYS A 647 -0.61 5.87 45.37
CA LYS A 647 -1.94 5.47 45.88
C LYS A 647 -2.35 4.10 45.36
N ALA A 648 -2.07 3.78 44.10
CA ALA A 648 -2.34 2.46 43.52
C ALA A 648 -1.49 1.36 44.17
N ALA A 649 -0.20 1.62 44.42
CA ALA A 649 0.70 0.70 45.09
C ALA A 649 0.40 0.51 46.59
N GLN A 650 -0.15 1.52 47.28
CA GLN A 650 -0.61 1.38 48.67
C GLN A 650 -1.91 0.56 48.78
N ASN A 651 -2.82 0.67 47.81
CA ASN A 651 -4.06 -0.13 47.79
C ASN A 651 -3.80 -1.61 47.48
N ALA A 652 -2.78 -1.96 46.69
CA ALA A 652 -2.40 -3.35 46.41
C ALA A 652 -1.84 -4.11 47.65
N LYS A 653 -1.41 -3.41 48.71
CA LYS A 653 -0.88 -4.01 49.94
C LYS A 653 -1.92 -4.32 51.02
N ARG A 654 -3.20 -4.01 50.80
CA ARG A 654 -4.29 -4.33 51.74
C ARG A 654 -5.25 -5.34 51.14
N ARG A 655 -4.93 -6.64 51.25
CA ARG A 655 -5.95 -7.70 51.27
C ARG A 655 -6.47 -7.85 52.70
N PRO A 656 -7.76 -8.17 52.85
CA PRO A 656 -8.13 -9.24 53.75
C PRO A 656 -8.87 -10.35 53.01
N ALA A 657 -8.76 -11.53 53.59
CA ALA A 657 -9.40 -12.75 53.14
C ALA A 657 -10.88 -12.81 53.55
N THR A 658 -11.60 -13.67 52.83
CA THR A 658 -12.90 -14.30 53.13
C THR A 658 -14.18 -13.53 52.78
N ALA A 659 -15.09 -14.30 52.16
CA ALA A 659 -16.32 -13.91 51.49
C ALA A 659 -17.54 -13.96 52.43
N ALA A 660 -18.55 -13.11 52.18
CA ALA A 660 -19.97 -13.42 52.35
C ALA A 660 -20.88 -12.33 51.73
N ASP A 661 -21.84 -12.81 50.92
CA ASP A 661 -23.22 -12.36 50.59
C ASP A 661 -23.56 -10.99 49.95
N PRO A 662 -24.56 -10.94 49.02
CA PRO A 662 -24.92 -9.74 48.27
C PRO A 662 -26.13 -9.02 48.87
N GLY A 663 -26.09 -7.69 48.88
CA GLY A 663 -27.27 -6.86 49.10
C GLY A 663 -26.96 -5.48 49.67
N ALA A 664 -27.01 -4.46 48.81
CA ALA A 664 -27.55 -3.11 49.08
C ALA A 664 -27.06 -2.13 48.01
N SER A 665 -28.01 -1.48 47.34
CA SER A 665 -27.78 -0.32 46.49
C SER A 665 -27.42 0.92 47.34
N SER A 666 -26.39 1.67 46.95
CA SER A 666 -26.30 3.09 47.33
C SER A 666 -25.53 3.89 46.28
N SER A 667 -26.21 4.85 45.68
CA SER A 667 -25.69 5.92 44.84
C SER A 667 -24.78 6.88 45.64
N THR A 668 -23.57 7.15 45.15
CA THR A 668 -22.77 8.31 45.58
C THR A 668 -22.10 8.96 44.37
N ALA A 669 -22.42 10.23 44.14
CA ALA A 669 -21.81 11.08 43.12
C ALA A 669 -20.38 11.49 43.53
N ALA A 670 -19.48 11.61 42.55
CA ALA A 670 -18.08 12.01 42.74
C ALA A 670 -17.90 13.52 43.04
N PRO A 671 -16.83 13.95 43.75
CA PRO A 671 -16.65 15.33 44.16
C PRO A 671 -16.10 16.22 43.03
N LYS A 672 -16.66 17.43 42.87
CA LYS A 672 -16.16 18.48 41.95
C LYS A 672 -14.83 19.08 42.44
N ALA A 673 -13.89 19.32 41.54
CA ALA A 673 -12.60 19.96 41.84
C ALA A 673 -12.78 21.41 42.35
N ARG A 674 -11.97 21.81 43.34
CA ARG A 674 -12.09 23.11 44.03
C ARG A 674 -11.30 24.19 43.28
N GLN A 675 -11.98 25.23 42.78
CA GLN A 675 -11.37 26.39 42.09
C GLN A 675 -10.33 27.13 42.97
N SER A 676 -9.24 27.62 42.34
CA SER A 676 -8.22 28.44 42.99
C SER A 676 -8.76 29.82 43.37
N LYS A 677 -8.00 30.58 44.17
CA LYS A 677 -8.37 31.97 44.51
C LYS A 677 -8.36 32.87 43.27
N LEU A 678 -7.42 32.65 42.34
CA LEU A 678 -7.26 33.42 41.11
C LEU A 678 -8.38 33.09 40.10
N ALA A 679 -8.75 31.81 39.96
CA ALA A 679 -9.89 31.42 39.14
C ALA A 679 -11.22 32.00 39.65
N LYS A 680 -11.40 32.07 40.98
CA LYS A 680 -12.59 32.70 41.58
C LYS A 680 -12.62 34.21 41.36
N GLU A 681 -11.48 34.87 41.38
CA GLU A 681 -11.35 36.32 41.17
C GLU A 681 -11.72 36.71 39.74
N HIS A 682 -11.33 35.90 38.75
CA HIS A 682 -11.63 36.15 37.34
C HIS A 682 -12.85 35.38 36.81
N ASN A 683 -13.59 34.72 37.70
CA ASN A 683 -14.84 34.01 37.40
C ASN A 683 -14.71 32.94 36.30
N ILE A 684 -13.56 32.24 36.26
CA ILE A 684 -13.24 31.18 35.29
C ILE A 684 -13.32 29.80 35.95
N THR A 685 -13.55 28.75 35.17
CA THR A 685 -13.59 27.39 35.71
C THR A 685 -12.19 26.90 36.11
N ALA A 686 -12.11 25.86 36.94
CA ALA A 686 -10.82 25.24 37.26
C ALA A 686 -10.15 24.59 36.04
N GLN A 687 -10.94 24.31 34.99
CA GLN A 687 -10.46 23.81 33.71
C GLN A 687 -9.87 24.94 32.87
N ASP A 688 -10.57 26.07 32.74
CA ASP A 688 -10.07 27.26 32.02
C ASP A 688 -8.76 27.77 32.64
N GLU A 689 -8.66 27.79 33.97
CA GLU A 689 -7.42 28.17 34.66
C GLU A 689 -6.28 27.17 34.36
N ALA A 690 -6.58 25.88 34.23
CA ALA A 690 -5.57 24.87 33.89
C ALA A 690 -5.08 25.05 32.44
N GLU A 691 -5.98 25.37 31.52
CA GLU A 691 -5.67 25.64 30.11
C GLU A 691 -4.86 26.93 29.94
N ILE A 692 -5.26 28.01 30.62
CA ILE A 692 -4.49 29.26 30.66
C ILE A 692 -3.10 29.01 31.23
N LYS A 693 -2.98 28.17 32.26
CA LYS A 693 -1.70 27.83 32.87
C LYS A 693 -0.80 27.03 31.94
N GLU A 694 -1.36 26.08 31.21
CA GLU A 694 -0.64 25.30 30.21
C GLU A 694 -0.13 26.20 29.08
N ALA A 695 -1.01 27.01 28.49
CA ALA A 695 -0.67 27.98 27.45
C ALA A 695 0.39 28.99 27.92
N PHE A 696 0.27 29.53 29.13
CA PHE A 696 1.27 30.43 29.71
C PHE A 696 2.62 29.73 29.88
N SER A 697 2.63 28.48 30.37
CA SER A 697 3.85 27.73 30.65
C SER A 697 4.65 27.32 29.40
N LEU A 698 4.03 27.39 28.20
CA LEU A 698 4.69 27.17 26.91
C LEU A 698 5.63 28.32 26.54
N PHE A 699 5.29 29.55 26.95
CA PHE A 699 5.99 30.78 26.56
C PHE A 699 6.61 31.54 27.75
N ALA A 700 6.46 31.00 28.97
CA ALA A 700 7.00 31.62 30.18
C ALA A 700 8.51 31.38 30.37
N GLU A 701 9.23 32.44 30.71
CA GLU A 701 10.62 32.46 31.12
C GLU A 701 10.74 32.54 32.66
N PRO A 702 11.72 31.87 33.28
CA PRO A 702 11.92 31.93 34.73
C PRO A 702 12.42 33.30 35.17
N MET A 703 11.70 33.95 36.10
CA MET A 703 12.08 35.24 36.70
C MET A 703 12.13 35.15 38.22
N LYS A 704 13.14 35.78 38.83
CA LYS A 704 13.35 35.74 40.28
C LYS A 704 12.23 36.51 41.01
N GLY A 705 11.36 35.79 41.68
CA GLY A 705 10.22 36.35 42.44
C GLY A 705 8.86 35.88 41.92
N GLU A 706 8.80 35.44 40.66
CA GLU A 706 7.59 34.95 40.01
C GLU A 706 7.58 33.42 39.97
N LYS A 707 6.65 32.81 40.70
CA LYS A 707 6.59 31.35 40.86
C LYS A 707 6.25 30.62 39.56
N GLU A 708 5.44 31.23 38.71
CA GLU A 708 5.01 30.71 37.42
C GLU A 708 5.86 31.22 36.25
N GLY A 709 6.84 32.11 36.51
CA GLY A 709 7.61 32.82 35.48
C GLY A 709 6.85 34.00 34.87
N VAL A 710 7.42 34.58 33.83
CA VAL A 710 6.84 35.70 33.07
C VAL A 710 6.84 35.39 31.57
N ILE A 711 5.88 35.91 30.82
CA ILE A 711 5.86 35.76 29.37
C ILE A 711 6.39 37.05 28.71
N PRO A 712 7.35 36.99 27.78
CA PRO A 712 7.74 38.16 27.00
C PRO A 712 6.55 38.76 26.26
N ILE A 713 6.42 40.08 26.20
CA ILE A 713 5.25 40.75 25.61
C ILE A 713 5.07 40.39 24.12
N GLY A 714 6.17 40.15 23.41
CA GLY A 714 6.13 39.65 22.03
C GLY A 714 5.47 38.28 21.86
N ASP A 715 5.44 37.46 22.91
CA ASP A 715 4.91 36.09 22.89
C ASP A 715 3.47 35.98 23.42
N VAL A 716 2.90 37.06 23.97
CA VAL A 716 1.50 37.11 24.45
C VAL A 716 0.53 36.68 23.36
N ARG A 717 0.73 37.15 22.11
CA ARG A 717 -0.11 36.74 20.97
C ARG A 717 -0.05 35.23 20.74
N ARG A 718 1.13 34.64 20.86
CA ARG A 718 1.36 33.20 20.63
C ARG A 718 0.71 32.37 21.73
N ALA A 719 0.80 32.80 22.99
CA ALA A 719 0.13 32.16 24.11
C ALA A 719 -1.40 32.21 24.01
N MET A 720 -1.97 33.34 23.58
CA MET A 720 -3.42 33.45 23.37
C MET A 720 -3.91 32.59 22.20
N ILE A 721 -3.12 32.44 21.15
CA ILE A 721 -3.41 31.52 20.03
C ILE A 721 -3.39 30.07 20.51
N ALA A 722 -2.38 29.68 21.30
CA ALA A 722 -2.29 28.32 21.85
C ALA A 722 -3.47 27.96 22.77
N LEU A 723 -4.06 28.96 23.43
CA LEU A 723 -5.28 28.82 24.24
C LEU A 723 -6.58 28.81 23.40
N GLY A 724 -6.49 28.94 22.07
CA GLY A 724 -7.65 29.00 21.18
C GLY A 724 -8.46 30.29 21.30
N ILE A 725 -7.86 31.37 21.82
CA ILE A 725 -8.46 32.69 21.97
C ILE A 725 -7.61 33.79 21.28
N PRO A 726 -7.35 33.68 19.96
CA PRO A 726 -6.53 34.65 19.26
C PRO A 726 -7.11 36.07 19.41
N PRO A 727 -6.26 37.11 19.50
CA PRO A 727 -6.70 38.49 19.31
C PRO A 727 -7.37 38.63 17.93
N THR A 728 -8.50 39.31 17.88
CA THR A 728 -9.35 39.47 16.69
C THR A 728 -8.65 40.34 15.65
N ASP A 729 -7.91 41.36 16.08
CA ASP A 729 -7.15 42.23 15.21
C ASP A 729 -5.88 42.77 15.91
N LYS A 730 -5.13 43.60 15.17
CA LYS A 730 -3.89 44.20 15.67
C LYS A 730 -4.14 45.28 16.74
N ALA A 731 -5.30 45.92 16.74
CA ALA A 731 -5.64 46.96 17.72
C ALA A 731 -5.93 46.34 19.09
N GLU A 732 -6.71 45.25 19.12
CA GLU A 732 -7.02 44.49 20.33
C GLU A 732 -5.75 43.87 20.95
N LEU A 733 -4.85 43.32 20.11
CA LEU A 733 -3.56 42.85 20.59
C LEU A 733 -2.74 44.01 21.22
N SER A 734 -2.72 45.17 20.59
CA SER A 734 -2.00 46.35 21.11
C SER A 734 -2.57 46.84 22.44
N GLU A 735 -3.90 46.74 22.62
CA GLU A 735 -4.58 47.05 23.88
C GLU A 735 -4.21 46.03 24.97
N PHE A 736 -4.27 44.73 24.67
CA PHE A 736 -3.88 43.68 25.63
C PHE A 736 -2.41 43.80 26.04
N THR A 737 -1.49 44.06 25.11
CA THR A 737 -0.08 44.25 25.45
C THR A 737 0.13 45.49 26.31
N SER A 738 -0.59 46.59 26.05
CA SER A 738 -0.52 47.80 26.88
C SER A 738 -1.10 47.62 28.28
N ILE A 739 -2.06 46.71 28.46
CA ILE A 739 -2.62 46.37 29.78
C ILE A 739 -1.69 45.44 30.55
N LEU A 740 -1.06 44.50 29.85
CA LEU A 740 -0.17 43.50 30.45
C LEU A 740 1.18 44.06 30.85
N ASP A 741 1.65 45.10 30.14
CA ASP A 741 2.92 45.79 30.39
C ASP A 741 2.75 47.31 30.28
N PRO A 742 2.16 47.96 31.30
CA PRO A 742 1.91 49.40 31.29
C PRO A 742 3.19 50.24 31.47
N ASP A 743 4.26 49.64 31.99
CA ASP A 743 5.52 50.31 32.32
C ASP A 743 6.65 50.01 31.29
N ASP A 744 6.35 49.28 30.21
CA ASP A 744 7.28 48.86 29.14
C ASP A 744 8.48 48.04 29.66
N GLU A 745 8.22 47.17 30.64
CA GLU A 745 9.21 46.25 31.22
C GLU A 745 9.54 45.07 30.27
N GLY A 746 8.70 44.83 29.26
CA GLY A 746 8.89 43.85 28.19
C GLY A 746 8.32 42.45 28.50
N PHE A 747 7.64 42.26 29.64
CA PHE A 747 7.07 40.96 30.03
C PHE A 747 5.73 41.10 30.79
N ALA A 748 4.94 40.02 30.83
CA ALA A 748 3.71 39.92 31.59
C ALA A 748 3.79 38.80 32.64
N THR A 749 3.22 39.04 33.82
CA THR A 749 3.15 38.04 34.90
C THR A 749 1.96 37.10 34.72
N TYR A 750 2.02 35.91 35.34
CA TYR A 750 0.94 34.94 35.26
C TYR A 750 -0.43 35.49 35.71
N PRO A 751 -0.55 36.22 36.84
CA PRO A 751 -1.83 36.79 37.25
C PRO A 751 -2.41 37.80 36.25
N SER A 752 -1.58 38.69 35.66
CA SER A 752 -2.07 39.66 34.69
C SER A 752 -2.49 39.00 33.38
N PHE A 753 -1.77 37.97 32.94
CA PHE A 753 -2.13 37.17 31.77
C PHE A 753 -3.45 36.42 31.96
N VAL A 754 -3.69 35.83 33.13
CA VAL A 754 -4.97 35.18 33.47
C VAL A 754 -6.14 36.16 33.38
N ALA A 755 -5.96 37.40 33.82
CA ALA A 755 -7.00 38.43 33.76
C ALA A 755 -7.42 38.74 32.31
N ILE A 756 -6.46 38.92 31.40
CA ILE A 756 -6.74 39.19 29.97
C ILE A 756 -7.35 37.97 29.28
N CYS A 757 -6.84 36.76 29.56
CA CYS A 757 -7.41 35.54 28.98
C CYS A 757 -8.83 35.30 29.47
N ALA A 758 -9.13 35.57 30.74
CA ALA A 758 -10.48 35.49 31.28
C ALA A 758 -11.42 36.49 30.58
N LEU A 759 -10.99 37.74 30.37
CA LEU A 759 -11.78 38.74 29.63
C LEU A 759 -12.13 38.25 28.20
N LYS A 760 -11.16 37.62 27.51
CA LYS A 760 -11.36 37.09 26.16
C LYS A 760 -12.19 35.80 26.13
N LEU A 761 -12.04 34.92 27.11
CA LEU A 761 -12.87 33.72 27.26
C LEU A 761 -14.33 34.09 27.53
N HIS A 762 -14.57 35.12 28.35
CA HIS A 762 -15.91 35.66 28.58
C HIS A 762 -16.49 36.34 27.34
N SER A 763 -15.67 36.93 26.46
CA SER A 763 -16.14 37.49 25.19
C SER A 763 -16.41 36.44 24.11
N ARG A 764 -15.75 35.27 24.17
CA ARG A 764 -16.01 34.07 23.36
C ARG A 764 -17.33 33.39 23.74
N GLY A 765 -17.81 33.63 24.96
CA GLY A 765 -19.12 33.20 25.47
C GLY A 765 -20.31 34.03 24.97
N ARG A 766 -20.16 34.93 23.98
CA ARG A 766 -21.29 35.49 23.25
C ARG A 766 -21.70 34.53 22.13
N PRO A 767 -22.84 33.83 22.24
CA PRO A 767 -23.30 32.89 21.23
C PRO A 767 -23.65 33.64 19.95
N GLY A 768 -23.26 33.09 18.80
CA GLY A 768 -23.75 33.58 17.51
C GLY A 768 -25.29 33.61 17.50
N GLU A 769 -25.86 34.55 16.75
CA GLU A 769 -27.29 34.85 16.59
C GLU A 769 -28.21 33.61 16.56
N GLU A 770 -27.71 32.51 16.00
CA GLU A 770 -28.41 31.24 15.83
C GLU A 770 -28.65 30.45 17.13
N ALA A 771 -27.75 30.53 18.11
CA ALA A 771 -27.92 29.88 19.41
C ALA A 771 -28.88 30.68 20.32
N HIS A 772 -28.78 32.01 20.30
CA HIS A 772 -29.72 32.90 21.01
C HIS A 772 -31.15 32.72 20.51
N LEU A 773 -31.33 32.61 19.18
CA LEU A 773 -32.64 32.33 18.60
C LEU A 773 -33.19 30.99 19.12
N ARG A 774 -32.38 29.93 19.21
CA ARG A 774 -32.84 28.64 19.77
C ARG A 774 -33.27 28.71 21.23
N GLU A 775 -32.54 29.46 22.07
CA GLU A 775 -32.91 29.65 23.48
C GLU A 775 -34.21 30.46 23.63
N VAL A 776 -34.38 31.50 22.80
CA VAL A 776 -35.63 32.27 22.73
C VAL A 776 -36.79 31.38 22.29
N ASP A 777 -36.60 30.49 21.32
CA ASP A 777 -37.61 29.53 20.85
C ASP A 777 -38.05 28.58 21.96
N GLU A 778 -37.08 27.98 22.65
CA GLU A 778 -37.35 27.03 23.72
C GLU A 778 -38.06 27.71 24.89
N ALA A 779 -37.57 28.86 25.33
CA ALA A 779 -38.19 29.63 26.40
C ALA A 779 -39.61 30.11 26.04
N PHE A 780 -39.82 30.61 24.82
CA PHE A 780 -41.16 31.04 24.35
C PHE A 780 -42.14 29.86 24.27
N SER A 781 -41.66 28.66 23.94
CA SER A 781 -42.45 27.43 23.90
C SER A 781 -42.92 26.98 25.29
N LEU A 782 -42.14 27.24 26.35
CA LEU A 782 -42.50 26.93 27.73
C LEU A 782 -43.71 27.74 28.20
N PHE A 783 -43.80 29.02 27.82
CA PHE A 783 -44.95 29.87 28.15
C PHE A 783 -46.20 29.46 27.37
N THR A 784 -46.04 29.10 26.10
CA THR A 784 -47.16 28.75 25.23
C THR A 784 -47.67 27.31 25.42
N GLY A 785 -46.87 26.45 26.08
CA GLY A 785 -47.26 25.09 26.48
C GLY A 785 -46.93 24.02 25.43
N GLY A 786 -45.71 24.04 24.89
CA GLY A 786 -45.20 23.00 24.00
C GLY A 786 -45.09 21.64 24.71
N GLY A 787 -46.17 20.85 24.68
CA GLY A 787 -46.23 19.53 25.30
C GLY A 787 -46.90 18.51 24.38
N THR A 788 -46.15 17.45 24.08
CA THR A 788 -46.51 16.14 23.54
C THR A 788 -48.02 15.85 23.35
N GLY A 789 -48.49 15.89 22.10
CA GLY A 789 -49.81 15.38 21.71
C GLY A 789 -50.56 16.27 20.72
N ALA A 790 -50.99 15.66 19.63
CA ALA A 790 -51.72 16.20 18.47
C ALA A 790 -52.72 17.36 18.72
N SER A 791 -52.22 18.61 18.76
CA SER A 791 -52.71 19.77 17.99
C SER A 791 -51.77 20.96 18.20
N ALA A 792 -50.51 20.85 17.75
CA ALA A 792 -49.59 21.97 17.73
C ALA A 792 -49.91 22.89 16.53
N ALA A 793 -50.97 23.70 16.66
CA ALA A 793 -50.96 24.99 15.99
C ALA A 793 -49.97 25.86 16.78
N ALA A 794 -48.89 26.30 16.13
CA ALA A 794 -47.91 27.19 16.74
C ALA A 794 -48.64 28.39 17.36
N ALA A 795 -48.58 28.53 18.68
CA ALA A 795 -49.18 29.66 19.34
C ALA A 795 -48.31 30.90 19.06
N ASP A 796 -48.79 31.80 18.22
CA ASP A 796 -48.03 32.99 17.76
C ASP A 796 -47.85 34.08 18.84
N ALA A 797 -48.45 33.92 20.04
CA ALA A 797 -48.35 34.89 21.13
C ALA A 797 -48.56 34.27 22.53
N ILE A 798 -47.90 34.84 23.54
CA ILE A 798 -48.16 34.57 24.96
C ILE A 798 -49.40 35.37 25.39
N THR A 799 -50.46 34.67 25.79
CA THR A 799 -51.74 35.28 26.18
C THR A 799 -51.87 35.40 27.71
N LEU A 800 -52.89 36.14 28.17
CA LEU A 800 -53.21 36.22 29.60
C LEU A 800 -53.47 34.84 30.23
N ALA A 801 -54.07 33.91 29.48
CA ALA A 801 -54.26 32.55 29.94
C ALA A 801 -52.93 31.79 30.12
N HIS A 802 -51.92 32.07 29.29
CA HIS A 802 -50.59 31.48 29.38
C HIS A 802 -49.89 31.94 30.66
N LEU A 803 -49.89 33.26 30.93
CA LEU A 803 -49.29 33.81 32.14
C LEU A 803 -49.95 33.31 33.43
N LYS A 804 -51.28 33.17 33.44
CA LYS A 804 -52.00 32.57 34.58
C LYS A 804 -51.59 31.12 34.83
N ARG A 805 -51.42 30.31 33.77
CA ARG A 805 -50.94 28.93 33.92
C ARG A 805 -49.52 28.89 34.49
N VAL A 806 -48.65 29.77 34.01
CA VAL A 806 -47.26 29.84 34.49
C VAL A 806 -47.20 30.32 35.94
N ALA A 807 -47.99 31.31 36.34
CA ALA A 807 -48.08 31.78 37.74
C ALA A 807 -48.47 30.64 38.70
N VAL A 808 -49.46 29.83 38.31
CA VAL A 808 -49.86 28.63 39.09
C VAL A 808 -48.75 27.58 39.12
N LEU A 809 -48.05 27.34 38.01
CA LEU A 809 -46.91 26.41 37.96
C LEU A 809 -45.76 26.84 38.89
N LEU A 810 -45.52 28.14 39.00
CA LEU A 810 -44.52 28.73 39.88
C LEU A 810 -44.97 28.84 41.34
N ARG A 811 -46.22 28.42 41.65
CA ARG A 811 -46.86 28.55 42.97
C ARG A 811 -46.92 30.00 43.47
N GLU A 812 -47.04 30.94 42.54
CA GLU A 812 -47.29 32.36 42.82
C GLU A 812 -48.79 32.65 42.69
N ASP A 813 -49.58 32.05 43.58
CA ASP A 813 -51.04 32.04 43.50
C ASP A 813 -51.69 33.40 43.84
N ASP A 814 -50.92 34.37 44.35
CA ASP A 814 -51.37 35.69 44.80
C ASP A 814 -51.20 36.82 43.75
N ILE A 815 -50.83 36.51 42.50
CA ILE A 815 -50.70 37.53 41.44
C ILE A 815 -52.09 37.94 40.94
N SER A 816 -52.42 39.23 41.06
CA SER A 816 -53.71 39.75 40.61
C SER A 816 -53.86 39.72 39.08
N ASP A 817 -55.11 39.56 38.67
CA ASP A 817 -55.52 39.51 37.27
C ASP A 817 -55.20 40.84 36.54
N GLU A 818 -55.26 41.96 37.24
CA GLU A 818 -54.86 43.29 36.74
C GLU A 818 -53.36 43.36 36.47
N LEU A 819 -52.52 42.85 37.38
CA LEU A 819 -51.07 42.90 37.24
C LEU A 819 -50.58 42.10 36.03
N LEU A 820 -51.17 40.92 35.77
CA LEU A 820 -50.86 40.12 34.59
C LEU A 820 -51.26 40.80 33.27
N ARG A 821 -52.31 41.63 33.29
CA ARG A 821 -52.72 42.42 32.12
C ARG A 821 -51.72 43.55 31.86
N ASP A 822 -51.27 44.21 32.93
CA ASP A 822 -50.26 45.27 32.84
C ASP A 822 -48.93 44.73 32.31
N MET A 823 -48.50 43.53 32.73
CA MET A 823 -47.31 42.87 32.19
C MET A 823 -47.38 42.62 30.68
N ILE A 824 -48.55 42.22 30.16
CA ILE A 824 -48.72 42.02 28.70
C ILE A 824 -48.65 43.36 27.96
N LEU A 825 -49.30 44.40 28.49
CA LEU A 825 -49.29 45.72 27.88
C LEU A 825 -47.90 46.34 27.90
N GLU A 826 -47.13 46.17 28.98
CA GLU A 826 -45.75 46.64 29.06
C GLU A 826 -44.85 45.91 28.05
N ALA A 827 -45.00 44.58 27.94
CA ALA A 827 -44.21 43.76 27.04
C ALA A 827 -44.47 44.07 25.56
N ASN A 828 -45.74 44.30 25.18
CA ASN A 828 -46.14 44.53 23.79
C ASN A 828 -46.29 46.02 23.41
N GLY A 829 -45.84 46.94 24.27
CA GLY A 829 -45.86 48.38 24.02
C GLY A 829 -47.25 49.02 24.01
N GLY A 830 -48.22 48.42 24.71
CA GLY A 830 -49.58 48.95 24.86
C GLY A 830 -50.55 48.55 23.74
N ALA A 831 -50.20 47.57 22.90
CA ALA A 831 -50.99 47.13 21.75
C ALA A 831 -52.30 46.41 22.10
N GLY A 832 -52.62 46.27 23.39
CA GLY A 832 -53.82 45.63 23.91
C GLY A 832 -53.56 44.21 24.42
N VAL A 833 -54.24 43.84 25.52
CA VAL A 833 -54.07 42.53 26.19
C VAL A 833 -54.44 41.36 25.28
N GLY A 834 -55.43 41.54 24.40
CA GLY A 834 -55.93 40.47 23.51
C GLY A 834 -54.94 40.02 22.44
N ARG A 835 -53.95 40.85 22.08
CA ARG A 835 -52.89 40.49 21.11
C ARG A 835 -51.85 39.55 21.71
N GLY A 836 -51.69 39.58 23.03
CA GLY A 836 -50.61 38.88 23.72
C GLY A 836 -49.23 39.48 23.41
N VAL A 837 -48.19 38.73 23.78
CA VAL A 837 -46.77 39.10 23.57
C VAL A 837 -46.19 38.18 22.50
N ARG A 838 -45.70 38.75 21.40
CA ARG A 838 -45.03 37.99 20.33
C ARG A 838 -43.59 37.65 20.71
N LYS A 839 -42.98 36.75 19.96
CA LYS A 839 -41.66 36.19 20.25
C LYS A 839 -40.54 37.23 20.26
N GLU A 840 -40.59 38.20 19.35
CA GLU A 840 -39.60 39.29 19.27
C GLU A 840 -39.75 40.26 20.46
N GLU A 841 -41.00 40.47 20.92
CA GLU A 841 -41.33 41.28 22.08
C GLU A 841 -40.89 40.56 23.37
N PHE A 842 -41.09 39.25 23.44
CA PHE A 842 -40.60 38.40 24.52
C PHE A 842 -39.07 38.42 24.61
N ASP A 843 -38.36 38.26 23.48
CA ASP A 843 -36.89 38.38 23.44
C ASP A 843 -36.43 39.75 23.96
N SER A 844 -37.10 40.81 23.51
CA SER A 844 -36.80 42.18 23.95
C SER A 844 -37.03 42.36 25.46
N VAL A 845 -38.11 41.81 26.01
CA VAL A 845 -38.41 41.85 27.45
C VAL A 845 -37.35 41.08 28.24
N MET A 846 -36.99 39.88 27.79
CA MET A 846 -36.02 39.04 28.47
C MET A 846 -34.59 39.62 28.42
N LYS A 847 -34.24 40.33 27.33
CA LYS A 847 -33.02 41.16 27.26
C LYS A 847 -33.06 42.34 28.22
N ARG A 848 -34.18 43.08 28.29
CA ARG A 848 -34.35 44.19 29.25
C ARG A 848 -34.33 43.74 30.71
N ALA A 849 -34.89 42.57 30.98
CA ALA A 849 -34.87 41.94 32.30
C ALA A 849 -33.49 41.33 32.65
N GLY A 850 -32.54 41.35 31.71
CA GLY A 850 -31.18 40.82 31.90
C GLY A 850 -31.10 39.29 31.96
N VAL A 851 -32.15 38.60 31.49
CA VAL A 851 -32.19 37.13 31.40
C VAL A 851 -31.32 36.64 30.24
N TRP A 852 -31.36 37.34 29.11
CA TRP A 852 -30.41 37.18 28.00
C TRP A 852 -29.37 38.30 28.06
N ARG A 853 -28.07 38.00 27.88
CA ARG A 853 -26.98 39.00 27.94
C ARG A 853 -26.24 39.16 26.62
#